data_AF-A0ABD3F3N2-F1
#
_entry.id   AF-A0ABD3F3N2-F1
#
_cell.length_a   1.000
_cell.length_b   1.000
_cell.length_c   1.000
_cell.angle_alpha   90.00
_cell.angle_beta   90.00
_cell.angle_gamma   90.00
#
_symmetry.space_group_name_H-M   'P 1'
#
loop_
_entity.id
_entity.type
_entity.pdbx_description
1 polymer ?
#
loop_
_entity_poly.entity_id
_entity_poly.type
_entity_poly.pdbx_seq_one_letter_code
_entity_poly.pdbx_strand_id
1 'polypeptide(L)'
;MTARATSAEDRRFRRLAAQLGVSRHVLGPEDTAEPSGGSAAAEIGVETTAQDLEPASVEAADDEELQVDEEIELEAPNDEEDEDEDVGELSLTLPSDSASEGLSSDLSLPHSFGHYDRLPTGRGISHFDDHLSILSPVQLPSGRANRLQQTPQRATTDGSEAVMKKFYEIQVGKIRAQLALSAQAQRELEKTLQQERTVRQQKETEIEHSFLGERSQLEKELKRAQVELQAAQSRLRMEKTHFASFQISDALAEQLSRQNEEDLSIREYIQLSIHSKVRKLETELERCRQEMEALQKSSSADKAVAAGASDEVQQVQRIAEAKERRLQHELELSEATRLELEKQIKTLVEQVEGMKEEQRRIEDLYSDQRGLQKESERLKRDLQVLQREHEDLQSRFDENATSSSELHGRIALLSADKTFLQDAKTQLEDQVAKLRLSLQEMQDKVNSLQEKHDGNLSQSVQLQNETRLHFEKKLDDEMTRFMDLSKREIERIRNDGQVVYERENRLLKEARDDALKHSEVLQARLDSVQSALDEKVLETTRMESTHTTELASARTELKMRHFEMSQLKLTLEEKATTARNARLEIDMLTQKVEAHKEEFARLETTSTTRITQLEAMLDVERNKLKEYELLEVDLDGAVLQTGEVAAEVEADGSPTNSKLQEVMTTFGAIPTTTKRRFQQSVLLAQKVVKGQRETIALEQKLNEVMSDRVKLQQQVVELKAKVASFHQPQSYLIDKLSRREQELQTAVERHQETQSHLQQLRAQYQQLQDANSSLRHQLQQLLSRRGDLDALKATVRLLQGKIQASDHQKKLYSEFTKPPTTVVRTTVDPVSSSPKVSPPPSMTRPPTPHKDLSFVSEGSSSSSISSTPKWYTRLRAPQT
;
A
#
# COMPACT_ATOMS: atom_id res chain seq x y z
N MET A 1 1.01 -82.52 18.37
CA MET A 1 1.78 -83.52 19.14
C MET A 1 3.22 -83.49 18.65
N THR A 2 4.20 -83.62 19.54
CA THR A 2 5.61 -84.10 19.34
C THR A 2 6.20 -83.98 17.92
N ALA A 3 7.16 -83.09 17.59
CA ALA A 3 8.47 -82.80 18.18
C ALA A 3 9.56 -83.90 17.99
N ARG A 4 10.78 -83.45 17.66
CA ARG A 4 12.09 -84.16 17.47
C ARG A 4 12.31 -84.98 16.19
N ALA A 5 13.26 -84.52 15.34
CA ALA A 5 14.45 -85.28 14.92
C ALA A 5 15.44 -84.48 14.00
N THR A 6 16.07 -83.39 14.49
CA THR A 6 17.10 -82.64 13.71
C THR A 6 18.50 -82.61 14.36
N SER A 7 18.78 -83.50 15.33
CA SER A 7 20.03 -83.49 16.11
C SER A 7 21.18 -84.36 15.56
N ALA A 8 20.98 -85.02 14.41
CA ALA A 8 21.94 -86.01 13.87
C ALA A 8 22.93 -85.44 12.84
N GLU A 9 22.48 -84.53 11.98
CA GLU A 9 23.28 -84.04 10.83
C GLU A 9 24.25 -82.94 11.24
N ASP A 10 23.82 -82.07 12.15
CA ASP A 10 24.62 -81.02 12.80
C ASP A 10 25.88 -81.56 13.51
N ARG A 11 25.88 -82.84 13.90
CA ARG A 11 27.02 -83.52 14.52
C ARG A 11 28.03 -84.08 13.51
N ARG A 12 27.65 -84.23 12.24
CA ARG A 12 28.59 -84.58 11.15
C ARG A 12 29.35 -83.35 10.65
N PHE A 13 28.67 -82.22 10.45
CA PHE A 13 29.32 -80.96 10.05
C PHE A 13 30.38 -80.49 11.07
N ARG A 14 30.09 -80.57 12.38
CA ARG A 14 31.04 -80.18 13.44
C ARG A 14 32.29 -81.07 13.55
N ARG A 15 32.27 -82.29 12.99
CA ARG A 15 33.49 -83.15 12.92
C ARG A 15 34.37 -82.82 11.72
N LEU A 16 33.78 -82.43 10.59
CA LEU A 16 34.53 -81.98 9.41
C LEU A 16 35.23 -80.63 9.65
N ALA A 17 34.56 -79.68 10.31
CA ALA A 17 35.17 -78.38 10.67
C ALA A 17 36.36 -78.53 11.65
N ALA A 18 36.36 -79.55 12.50
CA ALA A 18 37.46 -79.83 13.43
C ALA A 18 38.68 -80.50 12.75
N GLN A 19 38.53 -81.00 11.51
CA GLN A 19 39.60 -81.67 10.76
C GLN A 19 40.36 -80.71 9.83
N LEU A 20 39.92 -79.45 9.71
CA LEU A 20 40.49 -78.44 8.81
C LEU A 20 41.20 -77.27 9.53
N GLY A 21 41.35 -77.31 10.86
CA GLY A 21 42.45 -76.62 11.55
C GLY A 21 42.51 -75.09 11.53
N VAL A 22 41.42 -74.36 11.21
CA VAL A 22 41.43 -72.88 11.24
C VAL A 22 40.77 -72.34 12.51
N SER A 23 41.57 -71.68 13.36
CA SER A 23 41.12 -71.13 14.64
C SER A 23 40.66 -69.67 14.52
N ARG A 24 39.34 -69.49 14.51
CA ARG A 24 38.55 -68.45 15.23
C ARG A 24 39.34 -67.33 15.92
N HIS A 25 38.98 -66.06 15.66
CA HIS A 25 38.73 -65.01 16.68
C HIS A 25 37.66 -64.01 16.16
N VAL A 26 36.43 -64.12 16.70
CA VAL A 26 35.72 -63.10 17.53
C VAL A 26 34.91 -62.07 16.73
N LEU A 27 33.60 -62.36 16.59
CA LEU A 27 32.52 -61.36 16.56
C LEU A 27 31.88 -61.29 17.95
N GLY A 28 31.25 -60.17 18.30
CA GLY A 28 30.42 -60.03 19.50
C GLY A 28 29.86 -58.62 19.74
N PRO A 29 28.71 -58.27 19.13
CA PRO A 29 27.83 -57.18 19.55
C PRO A 29 26.77 -57.70 20.57
N GLU A 30 25.65 -56.97 20.73
CA GLU A 30 24.40 -57.35 21.46
C GLU A 30 24.44 -57.30 23.00
N ASP A 31 23.36 -56.95 23.74
CA ASP A 31 22.16 -56.15 23.40
C ASP A 31 21.36 -55.74 24.68
N THR A 32 20.40 -54.81 24.55
CA THR A 32 19.15 -54.64 25.34
C THR A 32 19.13 -54.60 26.89
N ALA A 33 18.43 -53.59 27.46
CA ALA A 33 17.35 -53.79 28.46
C ALA A 33 16.60 -52.47 28.83
N GLU A 34 15.30 -52.43 28.53
CA GLU A 34 14.29 -51.64 29.26
C GLU A 34 13.88 -52.39 30.58
N PRO A 35 13.06 -51.87 31.54
CA PRO A 35 12.06 -50.80 31.40
C PRO A 35 11.83 -49.83 32.61
N SER A 36 10.86 -48.92 32.42
CA SER A 36 9.90 -48.38 33.42
C SER A 36 10.31 -47.27 34.41
N GLY A 37 9.36 -46.36 34.70
CA GLY A 37 9.14 -45.91 36.08
C GLY A 37 9.20 -44.41 36.44
N GLY A 38 8.43 -43.55 35.74
CA GLY A 38 7.69 -42.36 36.20
C GLY A 38 8.07 -41.47 37.42
N SER A 39 7.54 -40.23 37.37
CA SER A 39 7.42 -39.25 38.48
C SER A 39 8.71 -38.50 38.88
N ALA A 40 8.72 -37.22 39.27
CA ALA A 40 7.85 -36.05 39.02
C ALA A 40 8.56 -34.77 39.53
N ALA A 41 8.00 -33.60 39.20
CA ALA A 41 8.03 -32.37 39.99
C ALA A 41 9.37 -31.61 40.25
N ALA A 42 9.44 -30.46 39.57
CA ALA A 42 9.41 -29.12 40.21
C ALA A 42 10.68 -28.43 40.77
N GLU A 43 10.94 -27.26 40.15
CA GLU A 43 11.06 -25.93 40.78
C GLU A 43 12.37 -25.38 41.38
N ILE A 44 12.58 -24.07 41.08
CA ILE A 44 13.44 -23.05 41.73
C ILE A 44 14.98 -23.26 41.57
N GLY A 45 15.82 -22.26 41.29
CA GLY A 45 15.66 -20.81 41.02
C GLY A 45 17.00 -20.23 40.52
N VAL A 46 17.04 -19.18 39.69
CA VAL A 46 17.12 -17.74 40.07
C VAL A 46 18.56 -17.20 40.24
N GLU A 47 18.98 -16.42 39.22
CA GLU A 47 19.78 -15.16 39.24
C GLU A 47 21.30 -15.04 39.53
N THR A 48 21.86 -13.98 38.90
CA THR A 48 23.12 -13.22 39.19
C THR A 48 24.47 -13.90 38.89
N THR A 49 25.55 -13.25 38.42
CA THR A 49 25.89 -11.85 37.97
C THR A 49 27.15 -11.97 37.09
N ALA A 50 27.27 -11.33 35.91
CA ALA A 50 27.71 -9.96 35.60
C ALA A 50 29.22 -9.65 35.77
N GLN A 51 29.74 -8.78 34.87
CA GLN A 51 31.06 -8.11 34.86
C GLN A 51 32.29 -8.99 34.57
N ASP A 52 33.37 -8.54 33.90
CA ASP A 52 33.73 -7.46 32.97
C ASP A 52 35.27 -7.60 32.77
N LEU A 53 35.87 -6.76 31.91
CA LEU A 53 37.32 -6.48 31.80
C LEU A 53 38.17 -7.32 30.82
N GLU A 54 38.15 -6.85 29.58
CA GLU A 54 39.38 -6.47 28.85
C GLU A 54 40.24 -5.46 29.67
N PRO A 55 41.55 -5.20 29.40
CA PRO A 55 42.01 -4.89 28.03
C PRO A 55 43.49 -5.16 27.65
N ALA A 56 43.82 -4.74 26.41
CA ALA A 56 45.04 -4.00 26.05
C ALA A 56 46.38 -4.74 25.76
N SER A 57 46.54 -5.12 24.48
CA SER A 57 47.36 -4.40 23.48
C SER A 57 48.91 -4.43 23.46
N VAL A 58 49.42 -4.11 22.24
CA VAL A 58 50.69 -3.41 21.88
C VAL A 58 51.90 -4.27 21.46
N GLU A 59 52.18 -4.19 20.14
CA GLU A 59 53.50 -4.07 19.46
C GLU A 59 54.56 -5.20 19.58
N ALA A 60 55.50 -5.36 18.64
CA ALA A 60 55.61 -4.97 17.22
C ALA A 60 56.83 -5.69 16.59
N ALA A 61 57.00 -5.49 15.29
CA ALA A 61 58.30 -5.30 14.62
C ALA A 61 59.33 -6.46 14.56
N ASP A 62 59.45 -6.96 13.32
CA ASP A 62 60.69 -6.85 12.51
C ASP A 62 61.87 -7.84 12.64
N ASP A 63 62.54 -7.91 11.49
CA ASP A 63 63.93 -8.28 11.16
C ASP A 63 64.39 -9.74 10.98
N GLU A 64 64.51 -10.06 9.69
CA GLU A 64 65.75 -10.44 8.98
C GLU A 64 66.45 -11.80 9.22
N GLU A 65 66.30 -12.63 8.17
CA GLU A 65 67.37 -12.99 7.21
C GLU A 65 68.52 -13.96 7.62
N LEU A 66 69.04 -14.67 6.59
CA LEU A 66 70.31 -15.43 6.54
C LEU A 66 70.35 -16.80 7.30
N GLN A 67 70.93 -17.89 6.78
CA GLN A 67 71.33 -18.28 5.41
C GLN A 67 71.78 -19.78 5.39
N VAL A 68 71.95 -20.34 4.18
CA VAL A 68 73.03 -21.30 3.78
C VAL A 68 72.90 -22.83 4.09
N ASP A 69 72.70 -23.57 2.98
CA ASP A 69 73.38 -24.79 2.44
C ASP A 69 73.35 -26.11 3.25
N GLU A 70 73.21 -27.31 2.66
CA GLU A 70 73.72 -27.91 1.40
C GLU A 70 72.60 -28.76 0.72
N GLU A 71 72.38 -28.73 -0.61
CA GLU A 71 73.05 -29.52 -1.67
C GLU A 71 72.91 -31.06 -1.51
N ILE A 72 72.63 -31.90 -2.52
CA ILE A 72 73.00 -31.84 -3.95
C ILE A 72 72.09 -32.79 -4.80
N GLU A 73 71.66 -32.35 -6.00
CA GLU A 73 71.62 -33.08 -7.30
C GLU A 73 70.76 -34.36 -7.54
N LEU A 74 70.28 -34.76 -8.73
CA LEU A 74 70.13 -34.30 -10.15
C LEU A 74 69.00 -35.22 -10.75
N GLU A 75 68.40 -35.10 -11.94
CA GLU A 75 68.48 -34.20 -13.11
C GLU A 75 67.11 -34.23 -13.82
N ALA A 76 66.87 -33.32 -14.77
CA ALA A 76 65.66 -33.31 -15.61
C ALA A 76 65.99 -33.78 -17.07
N PRO A 77 65.30 -33.36 -18.15
CA PRO A 77 64.34 -34.24 -18.84
C PRO A 77 64.63 -34.44 -20.34
N ASN A 78 63.60 -34.92 -21.06
CA ASN A 78 63.20 -34.57 -22.44
C ASN A 78 63.55 -35.50 -23.65
N ASP A 79 62.56 -35.49 -24.57
CA ASP A 79 62.58 -35.61 -26.04
C ASP A 79 62.42 -36.96 -26.83
N GLU A 80 61.26 -37.03 -27.53
CA GLU A 80 61.03 -37.18 -29.00
C GLU A 80 61.09 -38.52 -29.80
N GLU A 81 60.19 -38.56 -30.83
CA GLU A 81 60.06 -39.35 -32.12
C GLU A 81 60.05 -40.92 -32.06
N ASP A 82 59.39 -41.73 -32.91
CA ASP A 82 58.38 -41.59 -34.00
C ASP A 82 57.64 -42.97 -34.20
N GLU A 83 56.34 -43.08 -34.57
CA GLU A 83 55.65 -43.19 -35.90
C GLU A 83 55.70 -44.57 -36.65
N ASP A 84 54.86 -44.70 -37.71
CA ASP A 84 54.61 -45.80 -38.69
C ASP A 84 53.67 -46.99 -38.29
N GLU A 85 52.43 -47.13 -38.82
CA GLU A 85 51.91 -47.49 -40.19
C GLU A 85 51.68 -49.03 -40.37
N ASP A 86 50.74 -49.60 -41.16
CA ASP A 86 49.39 -49.24 -41.70
C ASP A 86 48.75 -50.53 -42.33
N VAL A 87 47.51 -50.47 -42.90
CA VAL A 87 46.80 -51.37 -43.86
C VAL A 87 46.53 -52.87 -43.51
N GLY A 88 45.41 -53.51 -43.93
CA GLY A 88 44.18 -53.06 -44.62
C GLY A 88 43.29 -54.23 -45.16
N GLU A 89 42.02 -53.91 -45.52
CA GLU A 89 41.16 -54.56 -46.56
C GLU A 89 40.64 -56.04 -46.43
N LEU A 90 39.55 -56.55 -47.07
CA LEU A 90 38.28 -56.06 -47.69
C LEU A 90 37.34 -57.26 -48.03
N SER A 91 36.04 -57.00 -48.29
CA SER A 91 35.13 -57.68 -49.27
C SER A 91 33.88 -58.49 -48.81
N LEU A 92 32.71 -57.86 -48.98
CA LEU A 92 31.42 -58.30 -49.56
C LEU A 92 31.09 -59.79 -49.82
N THR A 93 29.85 -60.19 -49.49
CA THR A 93 28.91 -60.92 -50.39
C THR A 93 27.43 -60.70 -49.98
N LEU A 94 26.51 -60.70 -50.96
CA LEU A 94 25.04 -60.77 -50.80
C LEU A 94 24.57 -62.19 -51.21
N PRO A 95 23.35 -62.64 -50.84
CA PRO A 95 22.18 -62.41 -51.71
C PRO A 95 20.81 -62.22 -50.99
N SER A 96 19.81 -61.83 -51.78
CA SER A 96 18.38 -61.70 -51.43
C SER A 96 17.70 -63.03 -51.09
N ASP A 97 16.58 -63.02 -50.34
CA ASP A 97 15.25 -63.15 -50.97
C ASP A 97 14.06 -62.74 -50.06
N SER A 98 12.92 -62.57 -50.75
CA SER A 98 11.60 -61.97 -50.52
C SER A 98 10.67 -62.49 -49.41
N ALA A 99 9.56 -61.71 -49.25
CA ALA A 99 8.23 -62.06 -48.70
C ALA A 99 8.02 -62.01 -47.16
N SER A 100 6.86 -61.58 -46.60
CA SER A 100 5.68 -60.86 -47.15
C SER A 100 4.70 -60.44 -46.02
N GLU A 101 3.69 -59.61 -46.37
CA GLU A 101 2.44 -59.30 -45.63
C GLU A 101 2.47 -58.36 -44.40
N GLY A 102 1.48 -57.45 -44.27
CA GLY A 102 1.30 -56.62 -43.06
C GLY A 102 0.68 -55.21 -43.19
N LEU A 103 -0.43 -55.08 -43.92
CA LEU A 103 -1.37 -53.91 -43.98
C LEU A 103 -1.66 -53.23 -42.60
N SER A 104 -2.12 -51.98 -42.42
CA SER A 104 -2.30 -50.77 -43.27
C SER A 104 -2.80 -49.57 -42.41
N SER A 105 -2.77 -48.37 -43.01
CA SER A 105 -3.70 -47.21 -42.82
C SER A 105 -3.71 -46.34 -41.54
N ASP A 106 -3.15 -45.14 -41.71
CA ASP A 106 -3.85 -43.82 -41.72
C ASP A 106 -4.36 -43.12 -40.44
N LEU A 107 -3.51 -42.18 -40.00
CA LEU A 107 -3.77 -40.74 -39.84
C LEU A 107 -5.22 -40.21 -40.05
N SER A 108 -5.74 -39.48 -39.06
CA SER A 108 -6.39 -38.17 -39.30
C SER A 108 -6.57 -37.33 -38.02
N LEU A 109 -6.36 -36.02 -38.16
CA LEU A 109 -6.61 -34.99 -37.13
C LEU A 109 -8.12 -34.66 -37.05
N PRO A 110 -8.54 -33.87 -36.04
CA PRO A 110 -9.07 -32.57 -36.45
C PRO A 110 -8.71 -31.37 -35.56
N HIS A 111 -8.56 -30.21 -36.20
CA HIS A 111 -8.71 -28.90 -35.57
C HIS A 111 -10.17 -28.63 -35.16
N SER A 112 -10.37 -27.75 -34.18
CA SER A 112 -11.61 -26.97 -34.07
C SER A 112 -11.29 -25.51 -33.75
N PHE A 113 -11.63 -24.61 -34.68
CA PHE A 113 -11.69 -23.17 -34.48
C PHE A 113 -13.14 -22.73 -34.77
N GLY A 114 -13.66 -21.80 -33.98
CA GLY A 114 -15.09 -21.66 -33.73
C GLY A 114 -16.00 -21.18 -34.87
N HIS A 115 -17.31 -21.25 -34.58
CA HIS A 115 -18.34 -20.41 -35.19
C HIS A 115 -19.43 -20.06 -34.16
N TYR A 116 -19.64 -18.75 -33.94
CA TYR A 116 -20.93 -18.20 -33.50
C TYR A 116 -21.89 -18.29 -34.73
N ASP A 117 -23.22 -18.39 -34.62
CA ASP A 117 -24.11 -17.46 -33.93
C ASP A 117 -25.60 -17.92 -34.00
N ARG A 118 -26.52 -17.14 -33.39
CA ARG A 118 -28.00 -17.05 -33.61
C ARG A 118 -28.98 -18.02 -32.88
N LEU A 119 -29.48 -17.56 -31.71
CA LEU A 119 -30.88 -17.19 -31.33
C LEU A 119 -32.11 -18.03 -31.80
N PRO A 120 -33.33 -17.99 -31.15
CA PRO A 120 -33.82 -17.09 -30.08
C PRO A 120 -34.67 -17.75 -28.94
N THR A 121 -35.37 -16.91 -28.13
CA THR A 121 -36.45 -17.17 -27.12
C THR A 121 -36.02 -17.55 -25.69
N GLY A 122 -36.62 -17.04 -24.60
CA GLY A 122 -37.55 -15.89 -24.46
C GLY A 122 -38.29 -15.78 -23.10
N ARG A 123 -38.60 -14.54 -22.68
CA ARG A 123 -39.53 -14.08 -21.60
C ARG A 123 -39.17 -14.26 -20.10
N GLY A 124 -39.43 -13.19 -19.32
CA GLY A 124 -39.53 -13.19 -17.84
C GLY A 124 -38.81 -12.01 -17.15
N ILE A 125 -39.14 -10.75 -17.43
CA ILE A 125 -40.04 -9.89 -16.61
C ILE A 125 -39.61 -9.73 -15.13
N SER A 126 -39.00 -8.59 -14.78
CA SER A 126 -39.66 -7.58 -13.91
C SER A 126 -38.90 -6.24 -13.95
N HIS A 127 -39.63 -5.13 -13.74
CA HIS A 127 -39.17 -3.75 -13.91
C HIS A 127 -39.31 -3.02 -12.58
N PHE A 128 -38.26 -2.31 -12.16
CA PHE A 128 -38.25 -1.25 -11.14
C PHE A 128 -36.97 -0.44 -11.39
N ASP A 129 -37.05 0.66 -12.13
CA ASP A 129 -37.27 2.02 -11.60
C ASP A 129 -36.22 2.48 -10.56
N ASP A 130 -35.18 3.07 -11.13
CA ASP A 130 -34.97 4.53 -11.13
C ASP A 130 -33.99 5.21 -10.15
N HIS A 131 -33.36 6.25 -10.72
CA HIS A 131 -32.83 7.46 -10.11
C HIS A 131 -31.50 7.48 -9.32
N LEU A 132 -30.63 8.34 -9.87
CA LEU A 132 -29.64 9.21 -9.21
C LEU A 132 -28.29 8.62 -8.75
N SER A 133 -27.27 9.10 -9.46
CA SER A 133 -25.93 9.48 -9.00
C SER A 133 -25.86 9.87 -7.52
N ILE A 134 -24.76 9.52 -6.83
CA ILE A 134 -23.91 10.44 -6.01
C ILE A 134 -22.86 9.63 -5.20
N LEU A 135 -21.60 10.00 -5.40
CA LEU A 135 -20.43 9.89 -4.50
C LEU A 135 -19.97 8.52 -3.93
N SER A 136 -18.65 8.33 -4.10
CA SER A 136 -17.70 7.65 -3.21
C SER A 136 -17.92 8.02 -1.72
N PRO A 137 -17.45 7.24 -0.71
CA PRO A 137 -15.99 7.17 -0.47
C PRO A 137 -15.51 5.81 0.16
N VAL A 138 -14.39 5.21 -0.29
CA VAL A 138 -12.99 5.40 0.19
C VAL A 138 -12.49 4.29 1.15
N GLN A 139 -11.16 4.18 1.25
CA GLN A 139 -10.33 3.42 2.20
C GLN A 139 -10.25 1.91 1.93
N LEU A 140 -9.33 1.46 1.07
CA LEU A 140 -7.85 1.42 1.19
C LEU A 140 -7.32 0.30 2.09
N PRO A 141 -6.40 -0.55 1.57
CA PRO A 141 -5.66 -1.51 2.37
C PRO A 141 -4.46 -0.87 3.06
N SER A 142 -4.05 -1.47 4.18
CA SER A 142 -2.65 -1.45 4.61
C SER A 142 -1.91 -2.61 3.94
N GLY A 143 -0.69 -2.50 3.42
CA GLY A 143 0.16 -1.31 3.30
C GLY A 143 1.66 -1.64 3.38
N ARG A 144 2.36 -1.59 2.22
CA ARG A 144 3.83 -1.46 2.06
C ARG A 144 4.70 -2.63 2.58
N ALA A 145 5.81 -3.00 1.93
CA ALA A 145 6.89 -2.09 1.55
C ALA A 145 7.79 -2.56 0.38
N ASN A 146 8.25 -1.58 -0.41
CA ASN A 146 9.34 -1.67 -1.38
C ASN A 146 10.72 -1.77 -0.69
N ARG A 147 11.78 -2.20 -1.43
CA ARG A 147 12.94 -1.32 -1.81
C ARG A 147 14.00 -1.96 -2.75
N LEU A 148 13.93 -1.59 -4.03
CA LEU A 148 15.03 -1.17 -4.95
C LEU A 148 16.47 -1.75 -4.81
N GLN A 149 16.85 -2.60 -5.78
CA GLN A 149 17.84 -2.36 -6.86
C GLN A 149 19.12 -1.51 -6.61
N GLN A 150 20.32 -2.06 -6.91
CA GLN A 150 21.15 -1.84 -8.15
C GLN A 150 22.66 -2.14 -7.97
N THR A 151 23.32 -2.61 -9.04
CA THR A 151 24.78 -2.92 -9.16
C THR A 151 25.56 -1.83 -9.91
N PRO A 152 26.90 -1.76 -9.78
CA PRO A 152 27.74 -1.91 -10.99
C PRO A 152 29.09 -2.66 -10.81
N GLN A 153 29.81 -2.80 -11.92
CA GLN A 153 30.81 -3.83 -12.26
C GLN A 153 32.18 -3.84 -11.54
N ARG A 154 32.63 -5.07 -11.27
CA ARG A 154 34.00 -5.64 -11.26
C ARG A 154 35.22 -4.70 -11.47
N ALA A 155 36.09 -4.71 -10.46
CA ALA A 155 37.55 -4.87 -10.62
C ALA A 155 38.13 -5.55 -9.36
N THR A 156 38.92 -6.62 -9.55
CA THR A 156 39.60 -7.45 -8.51
C THR A 156 38.66 -8.16 -7.50
N THR A 157 38.80 -9.49 -7.37
CA THR A 157 37.75 -10.35 -6.77
C THR A 157 37.77 -10.46 -5.25
N ASP A 158 38.91 -10.23 -4.59
CA ASP A 158 39.02 -10.58 -3.16
C ASP A 158 38.79 -9.37 -2.23
N GLY A 159 39.12 -8.16 -2.69
CA GLY A 159 38.84 -6.92 -1.94
C GLY A 159 37.39 -6.45 -2.03
N SER A 160 36.70 -6.79 -3.13
CA SER A 160 35.34 -6.29 -3.40
C SER A 160 34.27 -7.01 -2.58
N GLU A 161 34.44 -8.30 -2.26
CA GLU A 161 33.52 -9.05 -1.40
C GLU A 161 33.50 -8.51 0.03
N ALA A 162 34.67 -8.23 0.62
CA ALA A 162 34.77 -7.68 1.97
C ALA A 162 34.11 -6.29 2.09
N VAL A 163 34.21 -5.45 1.05
CA VAL A 163 33.56 -4.14 0.98
C VAL A 163 32.04 -4.28 0.80
N MET A 164 31.60 -5.19 -0.06
CA MET A 164 30.17 -5.51 -0.25
C MET A 164 29.53 -6.07 1.03
N LYS A 165 30.20 -6.98 1.73
CA LYS A 165 29.75 -7.52 3.02
C LYS A 165 29.58 -6.43 4.07
N LYS A 166 30.59 -5.55 4.24
CA LYS A 166 30.49 -4.39 5.14
C LYS A 166 29.36 -3.43 4.74
N PHE A 167 29.15 -3.21 3.44
CA PHE A 167 28.03 -2.38 2.95
C PHE A 167 26.67 -2.99 3.28
N TYR A 168 26.48 -4.30 3.08
CA TYR A 168 25.26 -5.01 3.47
C TYR A 168 25.07 -5.05 4.99
N GLU A 169 26.13 -5.24 5.78
CA GLU A 169 26.08 -5.17 7.25
C GLU A 169 25.64 -3.78 7.73
N ILE A 170 26.12 -2.70 7.11
CA ILE A 170 25.70 -1.32 7.38
C ILE A 170 24.23 -1.10 6.97
N GLN A 171 23.80 -1.62 5.81
CA GLN A 171 22.39 -1.52 5.39
C GLN A 171 21.45 -2.31 6.30
N VAL A 172 21.80 -3.54 6.67
CA VAL A 172 21.05 -4.37 7.62
C VAL A 172 21.03 -3.72 9.00
N GLY A 173 22.14 -3.14 9.46
CA GLY A 173 22.20 -2.34 10.68
C GLY A 173 21.25 -1.14 10.64
N LYS A 174 21.21 -0.41 9.51
CA LYS A 174 20.30 0.72 9.30
C LYS A 174 18.82 0.29 9.27
N ILE A 175 18.50 -0.85 8.64
CA ILE A 175 17.16 -1.42 8.62
C ILE A 175 16.75 -1.88 10.03
N ARG A 176 17.63 -2.56 10.77
CA ARG A 176 17.39 -2.98 12.16
C ARG A 176 17.18 -1.77 13.09
N ALA A 177 17.98 -0.71 12.96
CA ALA A 177 17.79 0.53 13.70
C ALA A 177 16.46 1.21 13.36
N GLN A 178 16.09 1.27 12.08
CA GLN A 178 14.82 1.83 11.63
C GLN A 178 13.61 1.02 12.14
N LEU A 179 13.72 -0.32 12.17
CA LEU A 179 12.70 -1.22 12.73
C LEU A 179 12.59 -1.10 14.25
N ALA A 180 13.71 -0.95 14.96
CA ALA A 180 13.73 -0.72 16.40
C ALA A 180 13.03 0.61 16.75
N LEU A 181 13.30 1.68 15.99
CA LEU A 181 12.63 2.98 16.15
C LEU A 181 11.13 2.90 15.83
N SER A 182 10.70 2.16 14.79
CA SER A 182 9.27 1.99 14.52
C SER A 182 8.57 1.15 15.60
N ALA A 183 9.22 0.11 16.11
CA ALA A 183 8.69 -0.71 17.20
C ALA A 183 8.62 0.07 18.52
N GLN A 184 9.56 0.98 18.78
CA GLN A 184 9.47 1.90 19.92
C GLN A 184 8.29 2.88 19.75
N ALA A 185 8.16 3.52 18.58
CA ALA A 185 7.05 4.43 18.29
C ALA A 185 5.67 3.72 18.39
N GLN A 186 5.57 2.45 18.00
CA GLN A 186 4.36 1.63 18.19
C GLN A 186 4.04 1.43 19.67
N ARG A 187 5.03 1.05 20.51
CA ARG A 187 4.80 0.88 21.97
C ARG A 187 4.44 2.18 22.67
N GLU A 188 5.02 3.30 22.24
CA GLU A 188 4.66 4.64 22.76
C GLU A 188 3.22 5.01 22.38
N LEU A 189 2.79 4.72 21.14
CA LEU A 189 1.41 4.91 20.69
C LEU A 189 0.41 3.99 21.40
N GLU A 190 0.76 2.73 21.64
CA GLU A 190 -0.07 1.79 22.43
C GLU A 190 -0.24 2.29 23.86
N LYS A 191 0.83 2.80 24.47
CA LYS A 191 0.80 3.37 25.82
C LYS A 191 -0.07 4.63 25.91
N THR A 192 0.00 5.55 24.95
CA THR A 192 -0.88 6.73 24.94
C THR A 192 -2.34 6.36 24.69
N LEU A 193 -2.60 5.38 23.82
CA LEU A 193 -3.95 4.89 23.54
C LEU A 193 -4.56 4.17 24.76
N GLN A 194 -3.77 3.39 25.51
CA GLN A 194 -4.19 2.82 26.80
C GLN A 194 -4.49 3.91 27.84
N GLN A 195 -3.64 4.94 27.94
CA GLN A 195 -3.89 6.08 28.82
C GLN A 195 -5.19 6.81 28.45
N GLU A 196 -5.43 7.10 27.17
CA GLU A 196 -6.69 7.70 26.72
C GLU A 196 -7.91 6.85 27.06
N ARG A 197 -7.83 5.51 26.90
CA ARG A 197 -8.92 4.60 27.30
C ARG A 197 -9.23 4.72 28.80
N THR A 198 -8.21 4.68 29.66
CA THR A 198 -8.40 4.81 31.12
C THR A 198 -9.00 6.18 31.51
N VAL A 199 -8.56 7.27 30.88
CA VAL A 199 -9.08 8.62 31.14
C VAL A 199 -10.52 8.78 30.66
N ARG A 200 -10.88 8.18 29.51
CA ARG A 200 -12.28 8.17 29.03
C ARG A 200 -13.18 7.38 29.98
N GLN A 201 -12.75 6.20 30.42
CA GLN A 201 -13.50 5.36 31.36
C GLN A 201 -13.69 6.04 32.72
N GLN A 202 -12.67 6.72 33.24
CA GLN A 202 -12.80 7.53 34.47
C GLN A 202 -13.87 8.63 34.32
N LYS A 203 -13.81 9.42 33.24
CA LYS A 203 -14.80 10.47 32.97
C LYS A 203 -16.22 9.94 32.82
N GLU A 204 -16.38 8.77 32.21
CA GLU A 204 -17.67 8.09 32.08
C GLU A 204 -18.24 7.76 33.47
N THR A 205 -17.45 7.16 34.36
CA THR A 205 -17.87 6.87 35.75
C THR A 205 -18.12 8.12 36.60
N GLU A 206 -17.37 9.22 36.38
CA GLU A 206 -17.60 10.51 37.04
C GLU A 206 -18.96 11.12 36.65
N ILE A 207 -19.30 11.06 35.35
CA ILE A 207 -20.56 11.55 34.79
C ILE A 207 -21.74 10.71 35.26
N GLU A 208 -21.60 9.37 35.31
CA GLU A 208 -22.62 8.49 35.88
C GLU A 208 -22.89 8.81 37.37
N HIS A 209 -21.83 9.03 38.15
CA HIS A 209 -21.96 9.37 39.56
C HIS A 209 -22.60 10.76 39.78
N SER A 210 -22.31 11.76 38.93
CA SER A 210 -22.97 13.07 39.03
C SER A 210 -24.46 12.98 38.70
N PHE A 211 -24.85 12.27 37.63
CA PHE A 211 -26.26 12.07 37.29
C PHE A 211 -27.04 11.30 38.35
N LEU A 212 -26.44 10.28 38.98
CA LEU A 212 -27.04 9.58 40.12
C LEU A 212 -27.23 10.51 41.33
N GLY A 213 -26.27 11.40 41.58
CA GLY A 213 -26.35 12.44 42.60
C GLY A 213 -27.50 13.42 42.37
N GLU A 214 -27.59 14.00 41.16
CA GLU A 214 -28.66 14.91 40.74
C GLU A 214 -30.04 14.25 40.85
N ARG A 215 -30.17 13.00 40.37
CA ARG A 215 -31.43 12.25 40.45
C ARG A 215 -31.89 12.05 41.90
N SER A 216 -30.96 11.79 42.83
CA SER A 216 -31.25 11.69 44.26
C SER A 216 -31.67 13.02 44.90
N GLN A 217 -31.13 14.15 44.42
CA GLN A 217 -31.53 15.49 44.89
C GLN A 217 -32.96 15.83 44.43
N LEU A 218 -33.24 15.68 43.13
CA LEU A 218 -34.56 15.90 42.56
C LEU A 218 -35.65 15.01 43.21
N GLU A 219 -35.33 13.76 43.54
CA GLU A 219 -36.26 12.87 44.24
C GLU A 219 -36.58 13.35 45.67
N LYS A 220 -35.61 13.94 46.38
CA LYS A 220 -35.83 14.55 47.71
C LYS A 220 -36.65 15.83 47.62
N GLU A 221 -36.44 16.64 46.59
CA GLU A 221 -37.20 17.87 46.34
C GLU A 221 -38.65 17.56 45.99
N LEU A 222 -38.89 16.58 45.12
CA LEU A 222 -40.24 16.09 44.80
C LEU A 222 -40.99 15.62 46.07
N LYS A 223 -40.32 14.87 46.94
CA LYS A 223 -40.89 14.41 48.23
C LYS A 223 -41.21 15.56 49.18
N ARG A 224 -40.40 16.62 49.24
CA ARG A 224 -40.70 17.84 50.02
C ARG A 224 -41.92 18.57 49.48
N ALA A 225 -41.95 18.83 48.16
CA ALA A 225 -43.07 19.50 47.49
C ALA A 225 -44.39 18.73 47.66
N GLN A 226 -44.36 17.40 47.66
CA GLN A 226 -45.55 16.56 47.94
C GLN A 226 -46.09 16.77 49.37
N VAL A 227 -45.22 16.85 50.38
CA VAL A 227 -45.62 17.10 51.78
C VAL A 227 -46.18 18.52 51.95
N GLU A 228 -45.54 19.51 51.34
CA GLU A 228 -45.99 20.91 51.36
C GLU A 228 -47.36 21.06 50.68
N LEU A 229 -47.58 20.39 49.54
CA LEU A 229 -48.87 20.35 48.85
C LEU A 229 -49.96 19.71 49.71
N GLN A 230 -49.68 18.60 50.40
CA GLN A 230 -50.64 17.98 51.32
C GLN A 230 -50.98 18.92 52.50
N ALA A 231 -50.00 19.62 53.05
CA ALA A 231 -50.22 20.62 54.09
C ALA A 231 -51.10 21.78 53.59
N ALA A 232 -50.82 22.33 52.40
CA ALA A 232 -51.63 23.38 51.78
C ALA A 232 -53.07 22.91 51.50
N GLN A 233 -53.26 21.69 50.98
CA GLN A 233 -54.59 21.10 50.79
C GLN A 233 -55.36 20.94 52.11
N SER A 234 -54.69 20.61 53.22
CA SER A 234 -55.34 20.52 54.53
C SER A 234 -55.82 21.89 55.03
N ARG A 235 -55.01 22.95 54.87
CA ARG A 235 -55.39 24.34 55.21
C ARG A 235 -56.56 24.83 54.38
N LEU A 236 -56.51 24.62 53.06
CA LEU A 236 -57.60 25.01 52.15
C LEU A 236 -58.92 24.29 52.46
N ARG A 237 -58.87 23.02 52.91
CA ARG A 237 -60.08 22.31 53.39
C ARG A 237 -60.68 22.99 54.62
N MET A 238 -59.87 23.40 55.60
CA MET A 238 -60.34 24.13 56.79
C MET A 238 -60.95 25.48 56.41
N GLU A 239 -60.27 26.28 55.60
CA GLU A 239 -60.79 27.58 55.14
C GLU A 239 -62.11 27.44 54.37
N LYS A 240 -62.26 26.42 53.51
CA LYS A 240 -63.53 26.13 52.83
C LYS A 240 -64.69 25.86 53.80
N THR A 241 -64.44 25.23 54.95
CA THR A 241 -65.50 25.04 55.97
C THR A 241 -65.93 26.36 56.63
N HIS A 242 -65.03 27.33 56.77
CA HIS A 242 -65.36 28.66 57.30
C HIS A 242 -66.17 29.52 56.30
N PHE A 243 -65.93 29.37 54.99
CA PHE A 243 -66.70 30.11 53.97
C PHE A 243 -68.06 29.49 53.61
N ALA A 244 -68.32 28.23 53.99
CA ALA A 244 -69.56 27.54 53.67
C ALA A 244 -70.83 28.26 54.17
N SER A 245 -70.77 28.98 55.30
CA SER A 245 -71.91 29.74 55.85
C SER A 245 -72.24 31.04 55.09
N PHE A 246 -71.41 31.44 54.12
CA PHE A 246 -71.58 32.64 53.30
C PHE A 246 -71.81 32.33 51.81
N GLN A 247 -71.85 31.06 51.42
CA GLN A 247 -72.18 30.67 50.05
C GLN A 247 -73.67 30.87 49.81
N ILE A 248 -74.00 31.59 48.73
CA ILE A 248 -75.35 31.80 48.22
C ILE A 248 -75.47 31.19 46.83
N SER A 249 -76.69 30.82 46.42
CA SER A 249 -76.93 30.28 45.08
C SER A 249 -76.87 31.38 44.02
N ASP A 250 -76.50 30.99 42.80
CA ASP A 250 -76.40 31.91 41.66
C ASP A 250 -77.67 32.71 41.39
N ALA A 251 -78.84 32.08 41.54
CA ALA A 251 -80.14 32.74 41.40
C ALA A 251 -80.42 33.77 42.51
N LEU A 252 -79.97 33.51 43.75
CA LEU A 252 -80.10 34.44 44.86
C LEU A 252 -79.13 35.62 44.72
N ALA A 253 -77.90 35.36 44.28
CA ALA A 253 -76.92 36.40 43.99
C ALA A 253 -77.40 37.35 42.89
N GLU A 254 -78.02 36.83 41.82
CA GLU A 254 -78.56 37.64 40.72
C GLU A 254 -79.83 38.42 41.12
N GLN A 255 -80.59 37.94 42.11
CA GLN A 255 -81.72 38.68 42.69
C GLN A 255 -81.23 39.84 43.58
N LEU A 256 -80.27 39.56 44.48
CA LEU A 256 -79.67 40.58 45.35
C LEU A 256 -78.91 41.65 44.55
N SER A 257 -78.27 41.30 43.42
CA SER A 257 -77.56 42.26 42.56
C SER A 257 -78.48 43.19 41.75
N ARG A 258 -79.80 43.00 41.81
CA ARG A 258 -80.80 43.87 41.16
C ARG A 258 -81.45 44.86 42.15
N GLN A 259 -81.10 44.77 43.43
CA GLN A 259 -81.51 45.72 44.47
C GLN A 259 -80.43 46.81 44.62
N ASN A 260 -80.83 47.99 45.13
CA ASN A 260 -79.89 49.09 45.36
C ASN A 260 -79.06 48.82 46.62
N GLU A 261 -77.80 49.26 46.66
CA GLU A 261 -76.88 48.97 47.78
C GLU A 261 -77.37 49.51 49.14
N GLU A 262 -78.25 50.51 49.13
CA GLU A 262 -78.88 51.09 50.33
C GLU A 262 -79.95 50.19 50.99
N ASP A 263 -80.53 49.25 50.24
CA ASP A 263 -81.60 48.35 50.69
C ASP A 263 -81.09 46.97 51.15
N LEU A 264 -79.82 46.62 50.88
CA LEU A 264 -79.25 45.31 51.25
C LEU A 264 -78.81 45.26 52.72
N SER A 265 -79.06 44.12 53.38
CA SER A 265 -78.41 43.83 54.66
C SER A 265 -76.89 43.73 54.49
N ILE A 266 -76.12 44.20 55.47
CA ILE A 266 -74.65 44.03 55.52
C ILE A 266 -74.24 42.56 55.28
N ARG A 267 -75.05 41.61 55.75
CA ARG A 267 -74.83 40.18 55.51
C ARG A 267 -74.98 39.79 54.05
N GLU A 268 -76.01 40.31 53.37
CA GLU A 268 -76.32 40.03 51.96
C GLU A 268 -75.29 40.67 51.03
N TYR A 269 -74.87 41.91 51.33
CA TYR A 269 -73.75 42.57 50.65
C TYR A 269 -72.44 41.77 50.77
N ILE A 270 -72.10 41.30 51.98
CA ILE A 270 -70.93 40.44 52.20
C ILE A 270 -71.06 39.11 51.42
N GLN A 271 -72.24 38.49 51.40
CA GLN A 271 -72.48 37.26 50.63
C GLN A 271 -72.33 37.50 49.12
N LEU A 272 -72.80 38.63 48.58
CA LEU A 272 -72.60 39.05 47.18
C LEU A 272 -71.11 39.31 46.84
N SER A 273 -70.39 40.00 47.73
CA SER A 273 -68.96 40.29 47.57
C SER A 273 -68.13 39.00 47.61
N ILE A 274 -68.49 38.05 48.49
CA ILE A 274 -67.86 36.72 48.55
C ILE A 274 -68.20 35.91 47.30
N HIS A 275 -69.48 35.82 46.91
CA HIS A 275 -69.92 35.06 45.73
C HIS A 275 -69.28 35.55 44.43
N SER A 276 -69.21 36.86 44.20
CA SER A 276 -68.55 37.44 43.02
C SER A 276 -67.03 37.20 43.00
N LYS A 277 -66.35 37.21 44.15
CA LYS A 277 -64.93 36.85 44.26
C LYS A 277 -64.70 35.35 44.08
N VAL A 278 -65.55 34.50 44.65
CA VAL A 278 -65.52 33.05 44.50
C VAL A 278 -65.73 32.67 43.03
N ARG A 279 -66.74 33.23 42.34
CA ARG A 279 -66.96 33.01 40.90
C ARG A 279 -65.75 33.40 40.05
N LYS A 280 -65.08 34.53 40.34
CA LYS A 280 -63.84 34.91 39.63
C LYS A 280 -62.74 33.84 39.82
N LEU A 281 -62.48 33.44 41.07
CA LEU A 281 -61.52 32.39 41.39
C LEU A 281 -61.91 31.02 40.80
N GLU A 282 -63.20 30.71 40.68
CA GLU A 282 -63.70 29.50 40.03
C GLU A 282 -63.46 29.54 38.51
N THR A 283 -63.71 30.69 37.85
CA THR A 283 -63.38 30.84 36.42
C THR A 283 -61.87 30.82 36.14
N GLU A 284 -61.05 31.35 37.05
CA GLU A 284 -59.58 31.28 36.96
C GLU A 284 -59.08 29.86 37.22
N LEU A 285 -59.62 29.14 38.20
CA LEU A 285 -59.33 27.73 38.44
C LEU A 285 -59.75 26.87 37.25
N GLU A 286 -60.88 27.15 36.61
CA GLU A 286 -61.34 26.40 35.45
C GLU A 286 -60.49 26.68 34.21
N ARG A 287 -60.06 27.94 33.99
CA ARG A 287 -59.03 28.27 32.99
C ARG A 287 -57.73 27.53 33.26
N CYS A 288 -57.23 27.53 34.49
CA CYS A 288 -56.00 26.81 34.85
C CYS A 288 -56.16 25.29 34.75
N ARG A 289 -57.35 24.71 34.98
CA ARG A 289 -57.63 23.30 34.69
C ARG A 289 -57.57 23.01 33.20
N GLN A 290 -58.19 23.86 32.37
CA GLN A 290 -58.16 23.71 30.91
C GLN A 290 -56.74 23.83 30.36
N GLU A 291 -55.92 24.73 30.90
CA GLU A 291 -54.48 24.85 30.58
C GLU A 291 -53.69 23.61 31.03
N MET A 292 -53.93 23.10 32.24
CA MET A 292 -53.31 21.86 32.72
C MET A 292 -53.73 20.63 31.91
N GLU A 293 -55.00 20.53 31.50
CA GLU A 293 -55.47 19.48 30.61
C GLU A 293 -54.87 19.59 29.20
N ALA A 294 -54.71 20.81 28.67
CA ALA A 294 -54.05 21.03 27.38
C ALA A 294 -52.58 20.62 27.43
N LEU A 295 -51.86 21.00 28.49
CA LEU A 295 -50.47 20.59 28.74
C LEU A 295 -50.33 19.08 29.02
N GLN A 296 -51.32 18.46 29.67
CA GLN A 296 -51.35 17.01 29.89
C GLN A 296 -51.63 16.27 28.57
N LYS A 297 -52.52 16.80 27.72
CA LYS A 297 -52.78 16.27 26.37
C LYS A 297 -51.53 16.40 25.49
N SER A 298 -50.86 17.55 25.46
CA SER A 298 -49.60 17.70 24.71
C SER A 298 -48.50 16.79 25.25
N SER A 299 -48.29 16.74 26.57
CA SER A 299 -47.31 15.82 27.18
C SER A 299 -47.62 14.35 26.91
N SER A 300 -48.91 13.97 26.81
CA SER A 300 -49.30 12.60 26.42
C SER A 300 -49.03 12.31 24.94
N ALA A 301 -49.21 13.29 24.06
CA ALA A 301 -48.84 13.19 22.65
C ALA A 301 -47.32 13.11 22.47
N ASP A 302 -46.56 13.96 23.15
CA ASP A 302 -45.08 13.93 23.14
C ASP A 302 -44.54 12.59 23.65
N LYS A 303 -45.15 12.02 24.70
CA LYS A 303 -44.82 10.66 25.19
C LYS A 303 -45.15 9.57 24.18
N ALA A 304 -46.28 9.68 23.47
CA ALA A 304 -46.64 8.73 22.42
C ALA A 304 -45.68 8.81 21.21
N VAL A 305 -45.26 10.02 20.82
CA VAL A 305 -44.24 10.24 19.79
C VAL A 305 -42.88 9.70 20.23
N ALA A 306 -42.47 9.94 21.48
CA ALA A 306 -41.23 9.40 22.03
C ALA A 306 -41.24 7.87 22.14
N ALA A 307 -42.39 7.26 22.48
CA ALA A 307 -42.56 5.81 22.45
C ALA A 307 -42.48 5.25 21.02
N GLY A 308 -43.15 5.87 20.05
CA GLY A 308 -43.05 5.51 18.64
C GLY A 308 -41.62 5.56 18.11
N ALA A 309 -40.90 6.66 18.39
CA ALA A 309 -39.48 6.80 18.04
C ALA A 309 -38.59 5.74 18.73
N SER A 310 -38.89 5.37 19.98
CA SER A 310 -38.20 4.28 20.68
C SER A 310 -38.46 2.92 20.01
N ASP A 311 -39.70 2.64 19.61
CA ASP A 311 -40.06 1.39 18.94
C ASP A 311 -39.46 1.29 17.53
N GLU A 312 -39.41 2.41 16.79
CA GLU A 312 -38.68 2.53 15.52
C GLU A 312 -37.18 2.26 15.69
N VAL A 313 -36.54 2.85 16.71
CA VAL A 313 -35.11 2.59 17.02
C VAL A 313 -34.89 1.12 17.39
N GLN A 314 -35.75 0.51 18.20
CA GLN A 314 -35.67 -0.92 18.51
C GLN A 314 -35.89 -1.79 17.26
N GLN A 315 -36.80 -1.41 16.35
CA GLN A 315 -37.02 -2.13 15.10
C GLN A 315 -35.77 -2.06 14.20
N VAL A 316 -35.15 -0.88 14.07
CA VAL A 316 -33.90 -0.69 13.32
C VAL A 316 -32.76 -1.49 13.94
N GLN A 317 -32.63 -1.51 15.27
CA GLN A 317 -31.65 -2.35 15.99
C GLN A 317 -31.86 -3.84 15.69
N ARG A 318 -33.07 -4.36 15.83
CA ARG A 318 -33.38 -5.78 15.52
C ARG A 318 -33.08 -6.12 14.05
N ILE A 319 -33.33 -5.20 13.11
CA ILE A 319 -32.99 -5.38 11.69
C ILE A 319 -31.46 -5.36 11.48
N ALA A 320 -30.73 -4.48 12.17
CA ALA A 320 -29.27 -4.41 12.10
C ALA A 320 -28.63 -5.70 12.64
N GLU A 321 -29.01 -6.15 13.84
CA GLU A 321 -28.51 -7.42 14.40
C GLU A 321 -28.90 -8.64 13.53
N ALA A 322 -30.09 -8.63 12.91
CA ALA A 322 -30.50 -9.70 12.00
C ALA A 322 -29.68 -9.71 10.70
N LYS A 323 -29.22 -8.56 10.22
CA LYS A 323 -28.25 -8.46 9.12
C LYS A 323 -26.85 -8.90 9.55
N GLU A 324 -26.41 -8.50 10.74
CA GLU A 324 -25.11 -8.89 11.29
C GLU A 324 -24.99 -10.41 11.43
N ARG A 325 -25.98 -11.08 12.03
CA ARG A 325 -26.02 -12.55 12.16
C ARG A 325 -26.04 -13.27 10.81
N ARG A 326 -26.66 -12.68 9.77
CA ARG A 326 -26.63 -13.22 8.40
C ARG A 326 -25.23 -13.10 7.79
N LEU A 327 -24.60 -11.93 7.90
CA LEU A 327 -23.25 -11.70 7.40
C LEU A 327 -22.20 -12.56 8.13
N GLN A 328 -22.37 -12.79 9.44
CA GLN A 328 -21.56 -13.73 10.21
C GLN A 328 -21.70 -15.16 9.67
N HIS A 329 -22.93 -15.65 9.46
CA HIS A 329 -23.17 -16.99 8.92
C HIS A 329 -22.70 -17.13 7.44
N GLU A 330 -22.83 -16.08 6.62
CA GLU A 330 -22.29 -16.04 5.25
C GLU A 330 -20.74 -16.06 5.26
N LEU A 331 -20.11 -15.37 6.21
CA LEU A 331 -18.66 -15.40 6.42
C LEU A 331 -18.21 -16.80 6.89
N GLU A 332 -18.86 -17.40 7.88
CA GLU A 332 -18.57 -18.75 8.36
C GLU A 332 -18.68 -19.81 7.25
N LEU A 333 -19.71 -19.71 6.39
CA LEU A 333 -19.84 -20.56 5.19
C LEU A 333 -18.72 -20.31 4.17
N SER A 334 -18.34 -19.04 3.94
CA SER A 334 -17.23 -18.67 3.06
C SER A 334 -15.88 -19.18 3.58
N GLU A 335 -15.66 -19.12 4.89
CA GLU A 335 -14.45 -19.65 5.52
C GLU A 335 -14.42 -21.19 5.52
N ALA A 336 -15.55 -21.85 5.78
CA ALA A 336 -15.66 -23.30 5.69
C ALA A 336 -15.40 -23.81 4.25
N THR A 337 -15.96 -23.15 3.24
CA THR A 337 -15.72 -23.49 1.83
C THR A 337 -14.29 -23.18 1.39
N ARG A 338 -13.69 -22.06 1.83
CA ARG A 338 -12.25 -21.78 1.61
C ARG A 338 -11.37 -22.87 2.23
N LEU A 339 -11.61 -23.25 3.49
CA LEU A 339 -10.84 -24.28 4.18
C LEU A 339 -10.97 -25.66 3.50
N GLU A 340 -12.14 -25.98 2.94
CA GLU A 340 -12.32 -27.23 2.19
C GLU A 340 -11.60 -27.20 0.84
N LEU A 341 -11.65 -26.08 0.11
CA LEU A 341 -10.83 -25.90 -1.11
C LEU A 341 -9.32 -25.95 -0.80
N GLU A 342 -8.88 -25.40 0.33
CA GLU A 342 -7.48 -25.47 0.76
C GLU A 342 -7.04 -26.90 1.11
N LYS A 343 -7.93 -27.75 1.68
CA LYS A 343 -7.66 -29.18 1.84
C LYS A 343 -7.58 -29.88 0.49
N GLN A 344 -8.51 -29.62 -0.42
CA GLN A 344 -8.51 -30.22 -1.76
C GLN A 344 -7.22 -29.86 -2.52
N ILE A 345 -6.80 -28.60 -2.50
CA ILE A 345 -5.52 -28.15 -3.06
C ILE A 345 -4.34 -28.90 -2.42
N LYS A 346 -4.29 -29.04 -1.09
CA LYS A 346 -3.23 -29.82 -0.41
C LYS A 346 -3.21 -31.28 -0.89
N THR A 347 -4.35 -31.96 -0.93
CA THR A 347 -4.40 -33.36 -1.40
C THR A 347 -4.00 -33.50 -2.88
N LEU A 348 -4.29 -32.51 -3.74
CA LEU A 348 -3.85 -32.50 -5.13
C LEU A 348 -2.34 -32.22 -5.24
N VAL A 349 -1.77 -31.37 -4.39
CA VAL A 349 -0.33 -31.14 -4.31
C VAL A 349 0.39 -32.42 -3.86
N GLU A 350 -0.08 -33.08 -2.80
CA GLU A 350 0.45 -34.35 -2.30
C GLU A 350 0.39 -35.46 -3.38
N GLN A 351 -0.71 -35.54 -4.14
CA GLN A 351 -0.82 -36.46 -5.29
C GLN A 351 0.19 -36.13 -6.41
N VAL A 352 0.37 -34.86 -6.74
CA VAL A 352 1.34 -34.41 -7.76
C VAL A 352 2.78 -34.63 -7.29
N GLU A 353 3.08 -34.48 -6.01
CA GLU A 353 4.38 -34.80 -5.42
C GLU A 353 4.62 -36.32 -5.43
N GLY A 354 3.64 -37.14 -5.04
CA GLY A 354 3.70 -38.59 -5.16
C GLY A 354 3.96 -39.07 -6.60
N MET A 355 3.22 -38.54 -7.59
CA MET A 355 3.46 -38.85 -9.01
C MET A 355 4.85 -38.43 -9.49
N LYS A 356 5.40 -37.31 -9.00
CA LYS A 356 6.78 -36.89 -9.33
C LYS A 356 7.82 -37.80 -8.69
N GLU A 357 7.59 -38.29 -7.47
CA GLU A 357 8.47 -39.28 -6.84
C GLU A 357 8.42 -40.62 -7.57
N GLU A 358 7.24 -41.09 -7.96
CA GLU A 358 7.08 -42.29 -8.77
C GLU A 358 7.77 -42.13 -10.14
N GLN A 359 7.62 -40.97 -10.79
CA GLN A 359 8.33 -40.66 -12.03
C GLN A 359 9.86 -40.71 -11.84
N ARG A 360 10.40 -40.11 -10.76
CA ARG A 360 11.84 -40.21 -10.46
C ARG A 360 12.29 -41.66 -10.26
N ARG A 361 11.56 -42.45 -9.47
CA ARG A 361 11.86 -43.89 -9.27
C ARG A 361 11.83 -44.66 -10.60
N ILE A 362 10.93 -44.31 -11.51
CA ILE A 362 10.84 -44.90 -12.85
C ILE A 362 12.04 -44.47 -13.73
N GLU A 363 12.43 -43.20 -13.67
CA GLU A 363 13.63 -42.68 -14.37
C GLU A 363 14.92 -43.33 -13.86
N ASP A 364 15.06 -43.50 -12.54
CA ASP A 364 16.16 -44.23 -11.89
C ASP A 364 16.21 -45.68 -12.38
N LEU A 365 15.08 -46.40 -12.34
CA LEU A 365 14.97 -47.79 -12.82
C LEU A 365 15.30 -47.94 -14.32
N TYR A 366 14.91 -46.97 -15.17
CA TYR A 366 15.32 -46.97 -16.58
C TYR A 366 16.81 -46.67 -16.76
N SER A 367 17.42 -45.89 -15.87
CA SER A 367 18.86 -45.62 -15.87
C SER A 367 19.65 -46.89 -15.49
N ASP A 368 19.19 -47.62 -14.45
CA ASP A 368 19.75 -48.90 -14.02
C ASP A 368 19.58 -49.97 -15.10
N GLN A 369 18.39 -50.09 -15.69
CA GLN A 369 18.13 -51.02 -16.80
C GLN A 369 19.06 -50.75 -17.99
N ARG A 370 19.31 -49.47 -18.31
CA ARG A 370 20.24 -49.06 -19.37
C ARG A 370 21.70 -49.37 -19.00
N GLY A 371 22.08 -49.24 -17.72
CA GLY A 371 23.37 -49.66 -17.20
C GLY A 371 23.58 -51.17 -17.38
N LEU A 372 22.67 -51.97 -16.83
CA LEU A 372 22.67 -53.43 -16.93
C LEU A 372 22.62 -53.93 -18.39
N GLN A 373 21.91 -53.22 -19.29
CA GLN A 373 21.93 -53.55 -20.71
C GLN A 373 23.32 -53.33 -21.32
N LYS A 374 23.98 -52.19 -21.05
CA LYS A 374 25.35 -51.93 -21.53
C LYS A 374 26.34 -52.96 -21.02
N GLU A 375 26.22 -53.37 -19.75
CA GLU A 375 27.04 -54.44 -19.16
C GLU A 375 26.75 -55.80 -19.80
N SER A 376 25.49 -56.15 -20.03
CA SER A 376 25.10 -57.38 -20.74
C SER A 376 25.64 -57.42 -22.16
N GLU A 377 25.57 -56.31 -22.90
CA GLU A 377 26.15 -56.19 -24.23
C GLU A 377 27.67 -56.25 -24.21
N ARG A 378 28.33 -55.63 -23.22
CA ARG A 378 29.79 -55.73 -23.05
C ARG A 378 30.20 -57.18 -22.80
N LEU A 379 29.60 -57.84 -21.82
CA LEU A 379 29.87 -59.25 -21.52
C LEU A 379 29.60 -60.17 -22.71
N LYS A 380 28.59 -59.87 -23.55
CA LYS A 380 28.36 -60.60 -24.81
C LYS A 380 29.48 -60.38 -25.84
N ARG A 381 30.00 -59.15 -25.98
CA ARG A 381 31.16 -58.87 -26.85
C ARG A 381 32.40 -59.60 -26.34
N ASP A 382 32.67 -59.50 -25.04
CA ASP A 382 33.81 -60.14 -24.39
C ASP A 382 33.74 -61.68 -24.55
N LEU A 383 32.57 -62.30 -24.34
CA LEU A 383 32.34 -63.73 -24.58
C LEU A 383 32.50 -64.11 -26.06
N GLN A 384 32.07 -63.28 -27.01
CA GLN A 384 32.29 -63.55 -28.44
C GLN A 384 33.77 -63.46 -28.84
N VAL A 385 34.56 -62.58 -28.22
CA VAL A 385 36.02 -62.52 -28.44
C VAL A 385 36.66 -63.80 -27.90
N LEU A 386 36.36 -64.17 -26.66
CA LEU A 386 36.83 -65.43 -26.04
C LEU A 386 36.40 -66.68 -26.82
N GLN A 387 35.21 -66.68 -27.44
CA GLN A 387 34.77 -67.77 -28.32
C GLN A 387 35.62 -67.87 -29.58
N ARG A 388 35.89 -66.75 -30.28
CA ARG A 388 36.77 -66.73 -31.46
C ARG A 388 38.21 -67.14 -31.10
N GLU A 389 38.74 -66.64 -29.98
CA GLU A 389 40.05 -67.05 -29.47
C GLU A 389 40.11 -68.56 -29.18
N HIS A 390 39.03 -69.14 -28.66
CA HIS A 390 38.95 -70.58 -28.41
C HIS A 390 38.86 -71.40 -29.70
N GLU A 391 38.06 -70.95 -30.68
CA GLU A 391 37.94 -71.56 -32.01
C GLU A 391 39.28 -71.50 -32.78
N ASP A 392 39.97 -70.36 -32.76
CA ASP A 392 41.31 -70.19 -33.36
C ASP A 392 42.35 -71.09 -32.69
N LEU A 393 42.36 -71.16 -31.35
CA LEU A 393 43.24 -72.08 -30.62
C LEU A 393 42.93 -73.55 -30.92
N GLN A 394 41.67 -73.89 -31.15
CA GLN A 394 41.26 -75.24 -31.52
C GLN A 394 41.68 -75.59 -32.94
N SER A 395 41.49 -74.70 -33.93
CA SER A 395 41.99 -74.91 -35.31
C SER A 395 43.50 -75.12 -35.32
N ARG A 396 44.27 -74.28 -34.61
CA ARG A 396 45.72 -74.43 -34.47
C ARG A 396 46.12 -75.76 -33.79
N PHE A 397 45.33 -76.24 -32.84
CA PHE A 397 45.57 -77.54 -32.21
C PHE A 397 45.34 -78.69 -33.20
N ASP A 398 44.27 -78.65 -33.98
CA ASP A 398 43.93 -79.68 -34.97
C ASP A 398 44.90 -79.67 -36.18
N GLU A 399 45.36 -78.49 -36.63
CA GLU A 399 46.44 -78.33 -37.62
C GLU A 399 47.79 -78.90 -37.11
N ASN A 400 48.11 -78.68 -35.84
CA ASN A 400 49.32 -79.25 -35.23
C ASN A 400 49.19 -80.78 -35.04
N ALA A 401 47.98 -81.30 -34.77
CA ALA A 401 47.71 -82.72 -34.68
C ALA A 401 47.83 -83.43 -36.05
N THR A 402 47.29 -82.84 -37.11
CA THR A 402 47.38 -83.37 -38.48
C THR A 402 48.82 -83.33 -39.01
N SER A 403 49.53 -82.21 -38.87
CA SER A 403 50.94 -82.11 -39.28
C SER A 403 51.86 -83.04 -38.47
N SER A 404 51.61 -83.24 -37.18
CA SER A 404 52.29 -84.25 -36.36
C SER A 404 52.08 -85.67 -36.90
N SER A 405 50.84 -86.01 -37.30
CA SER A 405 50.50 -87.29 -37.93
C SER A 405 51.20 -87.47 -39.30
N GLU A 406 51.21 -86.44 -40.14
CA GLU A 406 51.94 -86.46 -41.42
C GLU A 406 53.44 -86.66 -41.24
N LEU A 407 54.05 -85.97 -40.27
CA LEU A 407 55.47 -86.13 -39.95
C LEU A 407 55.76 -87.55 -39.47
N HIS A 408 54.89 -88.15 -38.66
CA HIS A 408 55.00 -89.55 -38.25
C HIS A 408 54.95 -90.50 -39.46
N GLY A 409 54.04 -90.26 -40.41
CA GLY A 409 53.94 -91.00 -41.67
C GLY A 409 55.19 -90.85 -42.56
N ARG A 410 55.72 -89.63 -42.70
CA ARG A 410 56.97 -89.36 -43.43
C ARG A 410 58.17 -90.05 -42.79
N ILE A 411 58.29 -90.05 -41.46
CA ILE A 411 59.35 -90.75 -40.72
C ILE A 411 59.29 -92.26 -40.97
N ALA A 412 58.09 -92.86 -40.96
CA ALA A 412 57.93 -94.29 -41.25
C ALA A 412 58.35 -94.64 -42.69
N LEU A 413 57.94 -93.85 -43.68
CA LEU A 413 58.30 -94.07 -45.09
C LEU A 413 59.81 -93.90 -45.32
N LEU A 414 60.41 -92.82 -44.80
CA LEU A 414 61.85 -92.57 -44.92
C LEU A 414 62.69 -93.63 -44.19
N SER A 415 62.17 -94.23 -43.11
CA SER A 415 62.83 -95.36 -42.46
C SER A 415 62.83 -96.61 -43.35
N ALA A 416 61.75 -96.88 -44.08
CA ALA A 416 61.67 -98.00 -45.02
C ALA A 416 62.57 -97.77 -46.24
N ASP A 417 62.51 -96.58 -46.85
CA ASP A 417 63.38 -96.19 -47.97
C ASP A 417 64.86 -96.23 -47.58
N LYS A 418 65.21 -95.79 -46.36
CA LYS A 418 66.58 -95.91 -45.85
C LYS A 418 67.04 -97.36 -45.82
N THR A 419 66.22 -98.29 -45.33
CA THR A 419 66.60 -99.73 -45.33
C THR A 419 66.74 -100.29 -46.75
N PHE A 420 65.80 -99.98 -47.65
CA PHE A 420 65.84 -100.43 -49.04
C PHE A 420 67.05 -99.87 -49.81
N LEU A 421 67.33 -98.58 -49.67
CA LEU A 421 68.48 -97.92 -50.31
C LEU A 421 69.81 -98.36 -49.71
N GLN A 422 69.87 -98.73 -48.43
CA GLN A 422 71.07 -99.31 -47.82
C GLN A 422 71.41 -100.66 -48.49
N ASP A 423 70.42 -101.53 -48.65
CA ASP A 423 70.59 -102.84 -49.30
C ASP A 423 70.91 -102.68 -50.80
N ALA A 424 70.16 -101.82 -51.51
CA ALA A 424 70.40 -101.52 -52.92
C ALA A 424 71.79 -100.89 -53.15
N LYS A 425 72.26 -100.04 -52.24
CA LYS A 425 73.61 -99.47 -52.29
C LYS A 425 74.69 -100.55 -52.25
N THR A 426 74.60 -101.52 -51.33
CA THR A 426 75.61 -102.60 -51.26
C THR A 426 75.67 -103.42 -52.55
N GLN A 427 74.51 -103.74 -53.13
CA GLN A 427 74.43 -104.46 -54.41
C GLN A 427 74.94 -103.63 -55.59
N LEU A 428 74.68 -102.32 -55.59
CA LEU A 428 75.16 -101.39 -56.61
C LEU A 428 76.66 -101.10 -56.48
N GLU A 429 77.25 -101.08 -55.28
CA GLU A 429 78.71 -100.92 -55.12
C GLU A 429 79.48 -102.08 -55.76
N ASP A 430 79.00 -103.32 -55.58
CA ASP A 430 79.53 -104.53 -56.23
C ASP A 430 79.34 -104.54 -57.77
N GLN A 431 78.26 -103.92 -58.26
CA GLN A 431 78.02 -103.75 -59.70
C GLN A 431 78.86 -102.60 -60.27
N VAL A 432 79.00 -101.48 -59.55
CA VAL A 432 79.80 -100.32 -59.93
C VAL A 432 81.28 -100.66 -60.00
N ALA A 433 81.79 -101.57 -59.17
CA ALA A 433 83.16 -102.09 -59.32
C ALA A 433 83.38 -102.78 -60.68
N LYS A 434 82.40 -103.56 -61.17
CA LYS A 434 82.45 -104.25 -62.47
C LYS A 434 82.15 -103.31 -63.63
N LEU A 435 81.19 -102.42 -63.45
CA LEU A 435 80.80 -101.42 -64.44
C LEU A 435 81.85 -100.35 -64.62
N ARG A 436 82.66 -99.96 -63.61
CA ARG A 436 83.76 -98.98 -63.78
C ARG A 436 84.73 -99.34 -64.90
N LEU A 437 85.03 -100.63 -65.07
CA LEU A 437 85.89 -101.13 -66.15
C LEU A 437 85.22 -100.97 -67.54
N SER A 438 83.91 -101.19 -67.64
CA SER A 438 83.12 -100.95 -68.86
C SER A 438 82.79 -99.46 -69.06
N LEU A 439 82.72 -98.68 -67.99
CA LEU A 439 82.38 -97.26 -67.97
C LEU A 439 83.53 -96.46 -68.57
N GLN A 440 84.79 -96.87 -68.38
CA GLN A 440 85.92 -96.25 -69.07
C GLN A 440 85.81 -96.40 -70.61
N GLU A 441 85.35 -97.55 -71.12
CA GLU A 441 85.11 -97.78 -72.55
C GLU A 441 83.83 -97.11 -73.09
N MET A 442 82.88 -96.82 -72.19
CA MET A 442 81.67 -96.06 -72.51
C MET A 442 81.86 -94.54 -72.35
N GLN A 443 82.83 -94.09 -71.55
CA GLN A 443 83.12 -92.67 -71.29
C GLN A 443 83.45 -91.94 -72.59
N ASP A 444 84.25 -92.55 -73.46
CA ASP A 444 84.60 -92.01 -74.77
C ASP A 444 83.38 -91.84 -75.70
N LYS A 445 82.35 -92.68 -75.54
CA LYS A 445 81.06 -92.55 -76.25
C LYS A 445 80.12 -91.56 -75.57
N VAL A 446 80.12 -91.52 -74.23
CA VAL A 446 79.35 -90.58 -73.42
C VAL A 446 79.73 -89.15 -73.77
N ASN A 447 81.03 -88.81 -73.84
CA ASN A 447 81.49 -87.47 -74.20
C ASN A 447 80.85 -86.96 -75.51
N SER A 448 80.74 -87.80 -76.55
CA SER A 448 80.12 -87.46 -77.85
C SER A 448 78.59 -87.29 -77.84
N LEU A 449 77.93 -87.88 -76.83
CA LEU A 449 76.50 -87.70 -76.56
C LEU A 449 76.24 -86.54 -75.59
N GLN A 450 77.22 -86.22 -74.75
CA GLN A 450 77.19 -85.16 -73.75
C GLN A 450 77.11 -83.79 -74.42
N GLU A 451 77.90 -83.52 -75.47
CA GLU A 451 77.80 -82.28 -76.27
C GLU A 451 76.38 -82.06 -76.86
N LYS A 452 75.69 -83.14 -77.25
CA LYS A 452 74.31 -83.08 -77.79
C LYS A 452 73.27 -82.95 -76.68
N HIS A 453 73.51 -83.61 -75.55
CA HIS A 453 72.70 -83.49 -74.35
C HIS A 453 72.73 -82.05 -73.81
N ASP A 454 73.91 -81.44 -73.72
CA ASP A 454 74.10 -80.11 -73.16
C ASP A 454 73.47 -79.03 -74.04
N GLY A 455 73.49 -79.21 -75.37
CA GLY A 455 72.71 -78.40 -76.31
C GLY A 455 71.19 -78.46 -76.03
N ASN A 456 70.63 -79.66 -75.89
CA ASN A 456 69.20 -79.84 -75.59
C ASN A 456 68.83 -79.35 -74.16
N LEU A 457 69.72 -79.55 -73.18
CA LEU A 457 69.56 -79.06 -71.81
C LEU A 457 69.51 -77.54 -71.78
N SER A 458 70.36 -76.86 -72.56
CA SER A 458 70.36 -75.39 -72.66
C SER A 458 69.03 -74.84 -73.20
N GLN A 459 68.43 -75.49 -74.20
CA GLN A 459 67.13 -75.11 -74.75
C GLN A 459 65.98 -75.40 -73.75
N SER A 460 66.04 -76.52 -73.03
CA SER A 460 65.07 -76.84 -71.98
C SER A 460 65.12 -75.82 -70.82
N VAL A 461 66.32 -75.41 -70.41
CA VAL A 461 66.53 -74.36 -69.39
C VAL A 461 66.06 -72.99 -69.88
N GLN A 462 66.26 -72.65 -71.17
CA GLN A 462 65.71 -71.41 -71.75
C GLN A 462 64.19 -71.38 -71.70
N LEU A 463 63.51 -72.43 -72.18
CA LEU A 463 62.04 -72.51 -72.15
C LEU A 463 61.48 -72.52 -70.71
N GLN A 464 62.18 -73.15 -69.76
CA GLN A 464 61.82 -73.09 -68.34
C GLN A 464 61.98 -71.68 -67.77
N ASN A 465 63.06 -70.97 -68.09
CA ASN A 465 63.26 -69.58 -67.64
C ASN A 465 62.26 -68.61 -68.27
N GLU A 466 61.93 -68.75 -69.56
CA GLU A 466 60.88 -67.95 -70.22
C GLU A 466 59.51 -68.20 -69.61
N THR A 467 59.18 -69.47 -69.33
CA THR A 467 57.92 -69.84 -68.66
C THR A 467 57.87 -69.27 -67.24
N ARG A 468 58.98 -69.35 -66.48
CA ARG A 468 59.08 -68.77 -65.13
C ARG A 468 58.91 -67.26 -65.17
N LEU A 469 59.65 -66.56 -66.04
CA LEU A 469 59.58 -65.10 -66.19
C LEU A 469 58.18 -64.63 -66.59
N HIS A 470 57.46 -65.38 -67.43
CA HIS A 470 56.09 -65.07 -67.78
C HIS A 470 55.10 -65.26 -66.60
N PHE A 471 55.34 -66.22 -65.70
CA PHE A 471 54.55 -66.34 -64.47
C PHE A 471 54.94 -65.29 -63.42
N GLU A 472 56.23 -65.01 -63.22
CA GLU A 472 56.73 -63.90 -62.40
C GLU A 472 56.07 -62.58 -62.84
N LYS A 473 56.18 -62.25 -64.14
CA LYS A 473 55.55 -61.05 -64.70
C LYS A 473 54.03 -61.03 -64.54
N LYS A 474 53.33 -62.17 -64.67
CA LYS A 474 51.88 -62.22 -64.43
C LYS A 474 51.52 -61.97 -62.97
N LEU A 475 52.31 -62.51 -62.04
CA LEU A 475 52.14 -62.26 -60.61
C LEU A 475 52.43 -60.79 -60.29
N ASP A 476 53.45 -60.17 -60.90
CA ASP A 476 53.73 -58.74 -60.77
C ASP A 476 52.58 -57.88 -61.36
N ASP A 477 52.10 -58.23 -62.56
CA ASP A 477 50.97 -57.56 -63.22
C ASP A 477 49.64 -57.73 -62.43
N GLU A 478 49.49 -58.80 -61.64
CA GLU A 478 48.33 -59.03 -60.76
C GLU A 478 48.48 -58.34 -59.40
N MET A 479 49.67 -58.39 -58.80
CA MET A 479 50.00 -57.69 -57.56
C MET A 479 49.86 -56.17 -57.74
N THR A 480 50.39 -55.62 -58.84
CA THR A 480 50.20 -54.21 -59.18
C THR A 480 48.74 -53.85 -59.38
N ARG A 481 47.91 -54.70 -60.00
CA ARG A 481 46.45 -54.49 -60.08
C ARG A 481 45.77 -54.51 -58.72
N PHE A 482 46.17 -55.40 -57.80
CA PHE A 482 45.65 -55.42 -56.43
C PHE A 482 46.03 -54.15 -55.67
N MET A 483 47.29 -53.72 -55.72
CA MET A 483 47.74 -52.45 -55.11
C MET A 483 46.98 -51.24 -55.69
N ASP A 484 46.73 -51.24 -56.99
CA ASP A 484 45.98 -50.18 -57.67
C ASP A 484 44.48 -50.17 -57.32
N LEU A 485 43.88 -51.34 -57.07
CA LEU A 485 42.49 -51.43 -56.60
C LEU A 485 42.38 -51.02 -55.13
N SER A 486 43.31 -51.50 -54.30
CA SER A 486 43.47 -51.12 -52.90
C SER A 486 43.56 -49.59 -52.75
N LYS A 487 44.52 -48.95 -53.43
CA LYS A 487 44.68 -47.49 -53.44
C LYS A 487 43.39 -46.76 -53.81
N ARG A 488 42.67 -47.21 -54.84
CA ARG A 488 41.39 -46.60 -55.26
C ARG A 488 40.27 -46.80 -54.23
N GLU A 489 40.27 -47.89 -53.47
CA GLU A 489 39.32 -48.12 -52.39
C GLU A 489 39.66 -47.27 -51.16
N ILE A 490 40.94 -47.20 -50.76
CA ILE A 490 41.44 -46.31 -49.70
C ILE A 490 41.11 -44.85 -50.04
N GLU A 491 41.36 -44.41 -51.28
CA GLU A 491 40.98 -43.08 -51.76
C GLU A 491 39.46 -42.87 -51.71
N ARG A 492 38.64 -43.88 -52.07
CA ARG A 492 37.18 -43.78 -51.95
C ARG A 492 36.73 -43.65 -50.50
N ILE A 493 37.23 -44.51 -49.60
CA ILE A 493 36.91 -44.48 -48.17
C ILE A 493 37.31 -43.12 -47.56
N ARG A 494 38.47 -42.57 -47.95
CA ARG A 494 38.93 -41.25 -47.51
C ARG A 494 38.01 -40.13 -48.01
N ASN A 495 37.60 -40.17 -49.28
CA ASN A 495 36.67 -39.18 -49.86
C ASN A 495 35.26 -39.29 -49.26
N ASP A 496 34.71 -40.50 -49.12
CA ASP A 496 33.39 -40.74 -48.52
C ASP A 496 33.39 -40.33 -47.04
N GLY A 497 34.46 -40.65 -46.30
CA GLY A 497 34.69 -40.17 -44.94
C GLY A 497 34.71 -38.64 -44.86
N GLN A 498 35.45 -37.97 -45.75
CA GLN A 498 35.46 -36.50 -45.84
C GLN A 498 34.06 -35.94 -46.10
N VAL A 499 33.30 -36.50 -47.05
CA VAL A 499 31.92 -36.06 -47.36
C VAL A 499 30.98 -36.26 -46.17
N VAL A 500 31.12 -37.34 -45.42
CA VAL A 500 30.36 -37.56 -44.17
C VAL A 500 30.74 -36.52 -43.12
N TYR A 501 32.02 -36.28 -42.87
CA TYR A 501 32.48 -35.25 -41.92
C TYR A 501 32.03 -33.84 -42.33
N GLU A 502 32.07 -33.49 -43.62
CA GLU A 502 31.60 -32.19 -44.13
C GLU A 502 30.07 -32.04 -43.96
N ARG A 503 29.31 -33.11 -44.23
CA ARG A 503 27.86 -33.15 -44.01
C ARG A 503 27.50 -33.02 -42.54
N GLU A 504 28.17 -33.74 -41.65
CA GLU A 504 27.95 -33.65 -40.21
C GLU A 504 28.31 -32.26 -39.68
N ASN A 505 29.49 -31.73 -40.04
CA ASN A 505 29.89 -30.36 -39.70
C ASN A 505 28.89 -29.31 -40.21
N ARG A 506 28.28 -29.53 -41.38
CA ARG A 506 27.23 -28.66 -41.91
C ARG A 506 25.96 -28.75 -41.06
N LEU A 507 25.49 -29.96 -40.74
CA LEU A 507 24.30 -30.15 -39.88
C LEU A 507 24.51 -29.58 -38.47
N LEU A 508 25.70 -29.73 -37.88
CA LEU A 508 26.04 -29.12 -36.59
C LEU A 508 26.06 -27.59 -36.66
N LYS A 509 26.52 -27.00 -37.76
CA LYS A 509 26.44 -25.54 -37.99
C LYS A 509 25.00 -25.06 -38.18
N GLU A 510 24.19 -25.78 -38.96
CA GLU A 510 22.77 -25.46 -39.16
C GLU A 510 21.99 -25.55 -37.84
N ALA A 511 22.19 -26.62 -37.05
CA ALA A 511 21.59 -26.78 -35.73
C ALA A 511 22.04 -25.71 -34.72
N ARG A 512 23.32 -25.33 -34.72
CA ARG A 512 23.84 -24.19 -33.93
C ARG A 512 23.15 -22.89 -34.34
N ASP A 513 23.04 -22.62 -35.64
CA ASP A 513 22.47 -21.37 -36.14
C ASP A 513 20.96 -21.28 -35.86
N ASP A 514 20.24 -22.40 -35.89
CA ASP A 514 18.83 -22.46 -35.46
C ASP A 514 18.69 -22.28 -33.94
N ALA A 515 19.58 -22.87 -33.12
CA ALA A 515 19.60 -22.62 -31.68
C ALA A 515 19.91 -21.14 -31.36
N LEU A 516 20.80 -20.49 -32.12
CA LEU A 516 21.08 -19.05 -32.00
C LEU A 516 19.86 -18.20 -32.37
N LYS A 517 19.17 -18.49 -33.48
CA LYS A 517 17.90 -17.82 -33.84
C LYS A 517 16.84 -17.97 -32.75
N HIS A 518 16.71 -19.16 -32.15
CA HIS A 518 15.80 -19.37 -31.03
C HIS A 518 16.19 -18.54 -29.81
N SER A 519 17.49 -18.43 -29.51
CA SER A 519 17.99 -17.54 -28.45
C SER A 519 17.70 -16.07 -28.73
N GLU A 520 17.88 -15.61 -29.97
CA GLU A 520 17.56 -14.23 -30.40
C GLU A 520 16.06 -13.92 -30.28
N VAL A 521 15.19 -14.85 -30.69
CA VAL A 521 13.73 -14.71 -30.56
C VAL A 521 13.29 -14.68 -29.09
N LEU A 522 13.90 -15.52 -28.24
CA LEU A 522 13.63 -15.51 -26.80
C LEU A 522 14.14 -14.22 -26.14
N GLN A 523 15.30 -13.70 -26.55
CA GLN A 523 15.81 -12.41 -26.08
C GLN A 523 14.90 -11.26 -26.50
N ALA A 524 14.48 -11.19 -27.77
CA ALA A 524 13.55 -10.17 -28.24
C ALA A 524 12.18 -10.23 -27.51
N ARG A 525 11.71 -11.42 -27.17
CA ARG A 525 10.51 -11.60 -26.33
C ARG A 525 10.74 -11.14 -24.89
N LEU A 526 11.91 -11.42 -24.32
CA LEU A 526 12.30 -10.93 -22.98
C LEU A 526 12.35 -9.41 -22.95
N ASP A 527 13.03 -8.78 -23.91
CA ASP A 527 13.15 -7.32 -24.04
C ASP A 527 11.77 -6.66 -24.22
N SER A 528 10.88 -7.28 -25.00
CA SER A 528 9.49 -6.82 -25.15
C SER A 528 8.68 -6.91 -23.86
N VAL A 529 8.83 -7.99 -23.08
CA VAL A 529 8.17 -8.13 -21.76
C VAL A 529 8.76 -7.16 -20.74
N GLN A 530 10.07 -6.91 -20.77
CA GLN A 530 10.72 -5.89 -19.95
C GLN A 530 10.20 -4.49 -20.29
N SER A 531 10.12 -4.13 -21.57
CA SER A 531 9.56 -2.84 -21.99
C SER A 531 8.09 -2.66 -21.58
N ALA A 532 7.29 -3.73 -21.62
CA ALA A 532 5.89 -3.69 -21.17
C ALA A 532 5.78 -3.59 -19.64
N LEU A 533 6.71 -4.21 -18.89
CA LEU A 533 6.81 -4.05 -17.44
C LEU A 533 7.20 -2.61 -17.07
N ASP A 534 8.20 -2.05 -17.74
CA ASP A 534 8.63 -0.66 -17.52
C ASP A 534 7.51 0.34 -17.85
N GLU A 535 6.76 0.14 -18.94
CA GLU A 535 5.57 0.93 -19.26
C GLU A 535 4.52 0.84 -18.13
N LYS A 536 4.24 -0.36 -17.61
CA LYS A 536 3.29 -0.55 -16.50
C LYS A 536 3.78 0.02 -15.18
N VAL A 537 5.09 0.03 -14.93
CA VAL A 537 5.69 0.74 -13.77
C VAL A 537 5.55 2.26 -13.94
N LEU A 538 5.79 2.81 -15.12
CA LEU A 538 5.59 4.23 -15.41
C LEU A 538 4.11 4.64 -15.30
N GLU A 539 3.19 3.83 -15.80
CA GLU A 539 1.75 4.04 -15.64
C GLU A 539 1.35 4.00 -14.16
N THR A 540 1.83 3.01 -13.40
CA THR A 540 1.55 2.88 -11.96
C THR A 540 2.08 4.09 -11.19
N THR A 541 3.33 4.51 -11.41
CA THR A 541 3.89 5.71 -10.74
C THR A 541 3.17 7.00 -11.15
N ARG A 542 2.67 7.10 -12.38
CA ARG A 542 1.81 8.21 -12.81
C ARG A 542 0.47 8.20 -12.06
N MET A 543 -0.19 7.05 -11.96
CA MET A 543 -1.44 6.89 -11.21
C MET A 543 -1.26 7.12 -9.70
N GLU A 544 -0.15 6.67 -9.12
CA GLU A 544 0.23 7.02 -7.75
C GLU A 544 0.39 8.55 -7.59
N SER A 545 1.04 9.21 -8.54
CA SER A 545 1.20 10.67 -8.50
C SER A 545 -0.14 11.40 -8.55
N THR A 546 -1.05 11.02 -9.46
CA THR A 546 -2.40 11.63 -9.55
C THR A 546 -3.20 11.37 -8.28
N HIS A 547 -3.23 10.14 -7.79
CA HIS A 547 -3.92 9.82 -6.53
C HIS A 547 -3.31 10.54 -5.32
N THR A 548 -2.00 10.76 -5.25
CA THR A 548 -1.43 11.59 -4.17
C THR A 548 -1.85 13.05 -4.26
N THR A 549 -2.02 13.60 -5.47
CA THR A 549 -2.56 14.97 -5.66
C THR A 549 -4.05 15.07 -5.37
N GLU A 550 -4.86 14.09 -5.76
CA GLU A 550 -6.31 14.01 -5.45
C GLU A 550 -6.55 13.84 -3.94
N LEU A 551 -5.73 13.03 -3.26
CA LEU A 551 -5.81 12.84 -1.82
C LEU A 551 -5.35 14.12 -1.08
N ALA A 552 -4.38 14.86 -1.64
CA ALA A 552 -3.99 16.17 -1.12
C ALA A 552 -5.11 17.21 -1.29
N SER A 553 -5.76 17.30 -2.46
CA SER A 553 -6.87 18.23 -2.69
C SER A 553 -8.08 17.91 -1.81
N ALA A 554 -8.49 16.64 -1.72
CA ALA A 554 -9.57 16.19 -0.85
C ALA A 554 -9.27 16.49 0.64
N ARG A 555 -8.02 16.36 1.09
CA ARG A 555 -7.60 16.79 2.45
C ARG A 555 -7.67 18.31 2.63
N THR A 556 -7.36 19.11 1.62
CA THR A 556 -7.51 20.57 1.71
C THR A 556 -8.99 20.99 1.72
N GLU A 557 -9.83 20.37 0.89
CA GLU A 557 -11.27 20.59 0.90
C GLU A 557 -11.89 20.22 2.25
N LEU A 558 -11.54 19.06 2.83
CA LEU A 558 -12.02 18.65 4.15
C LEU A 558 -11.63 19.67 5.24
N LYS A 559 -10.41 20.23 5.19
CA LYS A 559 -9.98 21.29 6.11
C LYS A 559 -10.78 22.58 5.92
N MET A 560 -11.05 22.99 4.68
CA MET A 560 -11.89 24.15 4.38
C MET A 560 -13.32 23.95 4.89
N ARG A 561 -13.94 22.78 4.60
CA ARG A 561 -15.27 22.43 5.12
C ARG A 561 -15.32 22.38 6.65
N HIS A 562 -14.27 21.89 7.30
CA HIS A 562 -14.17 21.90 8.76
C HIS A 562 -14.06 23.33 9.32
N PHE A 563 -13.33 24.22 8.66
CA PHE A 563 -13.26 25.64 9.01
C PHE A 563 -14.62 26.33 8.81
N GLU A 564 -15.26 26.15 7.65
CA GLU A 564 -16.62 26.63 7.34
C GLU A 564 -17.62 26.16 8.41
N MET A 565 -17.62 24.87 8.75
CA MET A 565 -18.49 24.29 9.77
C MET A 565 -18.21 24.88 11.16
N SER A 566 -16.95 25.11 11.51
CA SER A 566 -16.56 25.71 12.80
C SER A 566 -16.98 27.19 12.89
N GLN A 567 -16.87 27.93 11.79
CA GLN A 567 -17.33 29.33 11.68
C GLN A 567 -18.87 29.41 11.75
N LEU A 568 -19.58 28.52 11.04
CA LEU A 568 -21.04 28.41 11.11
C LEU A 568 -21.51 28.01 12.52
N LYS A 569 -20.79 27.11 13.19
CA LYS A 569 -21.08 26.73 14.58
C LYS A 569 -20.89 27.92 15.54
N LEU A 570 -19.78 28.65 15.44
CA LEU A 570 -19.52 29.83 16.26
C LEU A 570 -20.60 30.90 16.06
N THR A 571 -20.93 31.22 14.80
CA THR A 571 -21.99 32.20 14.50
C THR A 571 -23.37 31.72 14.97
N LEU A 572 -23.67 30.42 14.93
CA LEU A 572 -24.90 29.87 15.51
C LEU A 572 -24.93 29.99 17.05
N GLU A 573 -23.81 29.75 17.74
CA GLU A 573 -23.68 29.95 19.18
C GLU A 573 -23.83 31.44 19.57
N GLU A 574 -23.23 32.36 18.82
CA GLU A 574 -23.45 33.81 18.95
C GLU A 574 -24.93 34.17 18.74
N LYS A 575 -25.58 33.67 17.68
CA LYS A 575 -27.02 33.92 17.47
C LYS A 575 -27.88 33.33 18.59
N ALA A 576 -27.55 32.15 19.10
CA ALA A 576 -28.26 31.54 20.21
C ALA A 576 -28.08 32.31 21.54
N THR A 577 -26.91 32.91 21.79
CA THR A 577 -26.71 33.78 22.96
C THR A 577 -27.45 35.11 22.81
N THR A 578 -27.38 35.77 21.65
CA THR A 578 -28.16 37.00 21.40
C THR A 578 -29.67 36.77 21.52
N ALA A 579 -30.19 35.63 21.05
CA ALA A 579 -31.60 35.25 21.20
C ALA A 579 -32.00 34.99 22.67
N ARG A 580 -31.12 34.40 23.49
CA ARG A 580 -31.36 34.29 24.95
C ARG A 580 -31.37 35.66 25.63
N ASN A 581 -30.43 36.53 25.29
CA ASN A 581 -30.36 37.88 25.85
C ASN A 581 -31.61 38.69 25.51
N ALA A 582 -32.07 38.62 24.25
CA ALA A 582 -33.31 39.26 23.82
C ALA A 582 -34.55 38.71 24.55
N ARG A 583 -34.62 37.40 24.83
CA ARG A 583 -35.69 36.81 25.67
C ARG A 583 -35.65 37.34 27.09
N LEU A 584 -34.48 37.37 27.74
CA LEU A 584 -34.33 37.93 29.09
C LEU A 584 -34.67 39.42 29.15
N GLU A 585 -34.39 40.18 28.09
CA GLU A 585 -34.80 41.58 27.97
C GLU A 585 -36.33 41.71 27.84
N ILE A 586 -36.98 40.87 27.04
CA ILE A 586 -38.45 40.80 26.93
C ILE A 586 -39.08 40.43 28.28
N ASP A 587 -38.54 39.43 28.99
CA ASP A 587 -39.04 39.01 30.30
C ASP A 587 -38.91 40.15 31.34
N MET A 588 -37.77 40.84 31.36
CA MET A 588 -37.55 42.02 32.22
C MET A 588 -38.49 43.17 31.86
N LEU A 589 -38.71 43.46 30.56
CA LEU A 589 -39.63 44.51 30.12
C LEU A 589 -41.08 44.15 30.47
N THR A 590 -41.46 42.87 30.36
CA THR A 590 -42.77 42.37 30.78
C THR A 590 -42.95 42.53 32.29
N GLN A 591 -41.96 42.15 33.12
CA GLN A 591 -41.99 42.40 34.56
C GLN A 591 -42.11 43.89 34.91
N LYS A 592 -41.41 44.79 34.19
CA LYS A 592 -41.56 46.25 34.36
C LYS A 592 -42.97 46.71 34.00
N VAL A 593 -43.56 46.19 32.93
CA VAL A 593 -44.94 46.49 32.54
C VAL A 593 -45.95 46.02 33.59
N GLU A 594 -45.81 44.81 34.14
CA GLU A 594 -46.68 44.35 35.23
C GLU A 594 -46.49 45.18 36.51
N ALA A 595 -45.26 45.49 36.91
CA ALA A 595 -45.00 46.38 38.04
C ALA A 595 -45.60 47.79 37.84
N HIS A 596 -45.54 48.34 36.62
CA HIS A 596 -46.18 49.62 36.29
C HIS A 596 -47.71 49.52 36.27
N LYS A 597 -48.30 48.40 35.86
CA LYS A 597 -49.76 48.15 35.97
C LYS A 597 -50.19 48.04 37.44
N GLU A 598 -49.42 47.34 38.28
CA GLU A 598 -49.69 47.24 39.72
C GLU A 598 -49.65 48.61 40.41
N GLU A 599 -48.61 49.41 40.14
CA GLU A 599 -48.48 50.76 40.68
C GLU A 599 -49.57 51.70 40.12
N PHE A 600 -49.96 51.55 38.85
CA PHE A 600 -51.08 52.29 38.27
C PHE A 600 -52.41 51.93 38.96
N ALA A 601 -52.70 50.64 39.18
CA ALA A 601 -53.89 50.20 39.91
C ALA A 601 -53.87 50.64 41.39
N ARG A 602 -52.70 50.67 42.04
CA ARG A 602 -52.52 51.28 43.38
C ARG A 602 -52.79 52.79 43.37
N LEU A 603 -52.36 53.49 42.32
CA LEU A 603 -52.60 54.93 42.17
C LEU A 603 -54.08 55.22 41.87
N GLU A 604 -54.75 54.43 41.03
CA GLU A 604 -56.19 54.53 40.78
C GLU A 604 -57.01 54.25 42.04
N THR A 605 -56.68 53.19 42.80
CA THR A 605 -57.40 52.87 44.06
C THR A 605 -57.15 53.91 45.15
N THR A 606 -55.93 54.44 45.31
CA THR A 606 -55.67 55.53 46.25
C THR A 606 -56.28 56.86 45.81
N SER A 607 -56.31 57.16 44.51
CA SER A 607 -56.97 58.34 43.94
C SER A 607 -58.49 58.28 44.11
N THR A 608 -59.13 57.16 43.78
CA THR A 608 -60.59 56.97 43.99
C THR A 608 -60.96 56.98 45.47
N THR A 609 -60.13 56.40 46.35
CA THR A 609 -60.29 56.53 47.81
C THR A 609 -60.15 58.00 48.27
N ARG A 610 -59.25 58.77 47.66
CA ARG A 610 -59.08 60.20 47.98
C ARG A 610 -60.24 61.06 47.48
N ILE A 611 -60.78 60.75 46.29
CA ILE A 611 -61.95 61.41 45.71
C ILE A 611 -63.17 61.15 46.59
N THR A 612 -63.49 59.89 46.89
CA THR A 612 -64.62 59.52 47.77
C THR A 612 -64.50 60.11 49.18
N GLN A 613 -63.28 60.20 49.75
CA GLN A 613 -63.05 60.93 51.00
C GLN A 613 -63.35 62.43 50.89
N LEU A 614 -62.97 63.08 49.78
CA LEU A 614 -63.22 64.50 49.55
C LEU A 614 -64.70 64.79 49.24
N GLU A 615 -65.38 63.88 48.54
CA GLU A 615 -66.83 63.93 48.29
C GLU A 615 -67.61 63.80 49.61
N ALA A 616 -67.29 62.78 50.43
CA ALA A 616 -67.88 62.63 51.76
C ALA A 616 -67.60 63.84 52.68
N MET A 617 -66.39 64.42 52.63
CA MET A 617 -66.10 65.66 53.35
C MET A 617 -66.93 66.84 52.81
N LEU A 618 -67.08 66.98 51.49
CA LEU A 618 -67.92 68.01 50.89
C LEU A 618 -69.38 67.86 51.30
N ASP A 619 -69.90 66.64 51.39
CA ASP A 619 -71.28 66.40 51.83
C ASP A 619 -71.47 66.65 53.33
N VAL A 620 -70.47 66.36 54.16
CA VAL A 620 -70.46 66.78 55.58
C VAL A 620 -70.46 68.31 55.70
N GLU A 621 -69.61 69.03 54.96
CA GLU A 621 -69.60 70.50 55.00
C GLU A 621 -70.88 71.10 54.39
N ARG A 622 -71.44 70.51 53.33
CA ARG A 622 -72.76 70.88 52.78
C ARG A 622 -73.88 70.68 53.81
N ASN A 623 -73.84 69.58 54.58
CA ASN A 623 -74.85 69.33 55.61
C ASN A 623 -74.70 70.29 56.79
N LYS A 624 -73.47 70.59 57.25
CA LYS A 624 -73.25 71.69 58.20
C LYS A 624 -73.75 73.03 57.67
N LEU A 625 -73.56 73.31 56.39
CA LEU A 625 -74.01 74.55 55.77
C LEU A 625 -75.55 74.62 55.75
N LYS A 626 -76.24 73.52 55.43
CA LYS A 626 -77.71 73.40 55.61
C LYS A 626 -78.16 73.52 57.07
N GLU A 627 -77.39 72.99 58.02
CA GLU A 627 -77.67 73.16 59.46
C GLU A 627 -77.50 74.62 59.89
N TYR A 628 -76.51 75.34 59.36
CA TYR A 628 -76.37 76.79 59.58
C TYR A 628 -77.47 77.60 58.87
N GLU A 629 -77.86 77.25 57.65
CA GLU A 629 -79.01 77.86 56.94
C GLU A 629 -80.33 77.63 57.70
N LEU A 630 -80.53 76.43 58.26
CA LEU A 630 -81.69 76.12 59.10
C LEU A 630 -81.64 76.91 60.42
N LEU A 631 -80.46 77.00 61.05
CA LEU A 631 -80.26 77.80 62.25
C LEU A 631 -80.46 79.30 61.97
N GLU A 632 -80.10 79.78 60.77
CA GLU A 632 -80.37 81.16 60.32
C GLU A 632 -81.88 81.39 60.15
N VAL A 633 -82.63 80.44 59.57
CA VAL A 633 -84.10 80.50 59.50
C VAL A 633 -84.74 80.42 60.90
N ASP A 634 -84.23 79.60 61.81
CA ASP A 634 -84.71 79.52 63.19
C ASP A 634 -84.38 80.79 63.99
N LEU A 635 -83.21 81.40 63.74
CA LEU A 635 -82.81 82.69 64.32
C LEU A 635 -83.65 83.84 63.76
N ASP A 636 -83.94 83.86 62.45
CA ASP A 636 -84.86 84.83 61.84
C ASP A 636 -86.29 84.64 62.38
N GLY A 637 -86.74 83.39 62.56
CA GLY A 637 -87.99 83.07 63.24
C GLY A 637 -88.03 83.54 64.69
N ALA A 638 -86.93 83.36 65.44
CA ALA A 638 -86.77 83.85 66.80
C ALA A 638 -86.66 85.38 66.86
N VAL A 639 -86.05 86.04 65.87
CA VAL A 639 -85.99 87.51 65.72
C VAL A 639 -87.35 88.07 65.34
N LEU A 640 -88.15 87.36 64.54
CA LEU A 640 -89.56 87.70 64.27
C LEU A 640 -90.43 87.54 65.52
N GLN A 641 -90.27 86.46 66.30
CA GLN A 641 -90.98 86.30 67.58
C GLN A 641 -90.51 87.31 68.65
N THR A 642 -89.22 87.63 68.71
CA THR A 642 -88.69 88.68 69.59
C THR A 642 -89.11 90.07 69.10
N GLY A 643 -89.33 90.23 67.78
CA GLY A 643 -89.91 91.39 67.13
C GLY A 643 -91.40 91.56 67.43
N GLU A 644 -92.19 90.48 67.45
CA GLU A 644 -93.58 90.48 67.92
C GLU A 644 -93.66 90.86 69.40
N VAL A 645 -92.77 90.32 70.25
CA VAL A 645 -92.67 90.71 71.68
C VAL A 645 -92.12 92.14 71.86
N ALA A 646 -91.40 92.69 70.88
CA ALA A 646 -90.94 94.08 70.86
C ALA A 646 -91.91 95.06 70.18
N ALA A 647 -92.97 94.58 69.52
CA ALA A 647 -93.96 95.41 68.83
C ALA A 647 -95.13 95.84 69.73
N GLU A 648 -95.37 95.15 70.85
CA GLU A 648 -96.43 95.50 71.83
C GLU A 648 -95.95 96.30 73.05
N VAL A 649 -94.67 96.72 73.10
CA VAL A 649 -94.17 97.62 74.16
C VAL A 649 -93.69 98.95 73.56
N GLU A 650 -94.69 99.70 73.12
CA GLU A 650 -94.96 101.12 73.37
C GLU A 650 -93.84 102.17 73.52
N ALA A 651 -94.29 103.41 73.31
CA ALA A 651 -93.56 104.64 73.49
C ALA A 651 -92.92 104.84 74.89
N ASP A 652 -91.95 105.77 74.88
CA ASP A 652 -91.42 106.53 76.03
C ASP A 652 -90.37 105.85 76.95
N GLY A 653 -89.46 106.65 77.53
CA GLY A 653 -88.93 106.30 78.86
C GLY A 653 -87.43 106.04 79.13
N SER A 654 -86.49 106.13 78.18
CA SER A 654 -85.02 106.22 78.49
C SER A 654 -84.40 104.98 79.22
N PRO A 655 -83.13 104.94 79.70
CA PRO A 655 -82.16 104.01 79.08
C PRO A 655 -81.49 103.00 80.03
N THR A 656 -81.41 101.72 79.63
CA THR A 656 -80.51 100.73 80.26
C THR A 656 -79.72 99.89 79.26
N ASN A 657 -78.55 100.40 78.87
CA ASN A 657 -77.53 99.65 78.13
C ASN A 657 -76.93 98.52 79.00
N SER A 658 -77.47 97.30 78.90
CA SER A 658 -76.83 96.11 79.53
C SER A 658 -76.96 94.78 78.78
N LYS A 659 -77.76 94.67 77.71
CA LYS A 659 -77.87 93.44 76.90
C LYS A 659 -77.14 93.48 75.56
N LEU A 660 -76.81 94.67 75.05
CA LEU A 660 -76.09 94.85 73.78
C LEU A 660 -74.57 94.65 73.92
N GLN A 661 -74.06 94.63 75.17
CA GLN A 661 -72.63 94.51 75.46
C GLN A 661 -72.13 93.06 75.48
N GLU A 662 -73.00 92.08 75.70
CA GLU A 662 -72.62 90.66 75.74
C GLU A 662 -72.30 90.12 74.33
N VAL A 663 -73.10 90.52 73.33
CA VAL A 663 -72.93 90.15 71.91
C VAL A 663 -71.64 90.71 71.29
N MET A 664 -71.11 91.84 71.79
CA MET A 664 -69.83 92.39 71.29
C MET A 664 -68.59 91.69 71.86
N THR A 665 -68.70 90.87 72.92
CA THR A 665 -67.52 90.24 73.55
C THR A 665 -66.99 89.03 72.78
N THR A 666 -67.76 88.44 71.87
CA THR A 666 -67.38 87.24 71.10
C THR A 666 -66.53 87.56 69.86
N PHE A 667 -66.46 88.82 69.41
CA PHE A 667 -65.66 89.23 68.24
C PHE A 667 -64.23 89.71 68.56
N GLY A 668 -63.80 89.69 69.82
CA GLY A 668 -62.48 90.20 70.26
C GLY A 668 -61.25 89.32 69.98
N ALA A 669 -61.39 88.24 69.19
CA ALA A 669 -60.43 87.12 69.17
C ALA A 669 -59.33 87.17 68.08
N ILE A 670 -58.82 88.35 67.69
CA ILE A 670 -57.75 88.49 66.68
C ILE A 670 -56.51 89.24 67.22
N PRO A 671 -55.48 88.52 67.74
CA PRO A 671 -54.27 89.14 68.31
C PRO A 671 -53.25 89.65 67.27
N THR A 672 -52.67 90.82 67.51
CA THR A 672 -51.81 91.55 66.57
C THR A 672 -50.30 91.20 66.60
N THR A 673 -49.86 90.58 65.51
CA THR A 673 -48.70 90.93 64.65
C THR A 673 -47.26 91.14 65.16
N THR A 674 -46.94 91.23 66.46
CA THR A 674 -45.51 91.40 66.89
C THR A 674 -44.82 90.06 67.21
N LYS A 675 -45.42 89.21 68.06
CA LYS A 675 -44.84 87.92 68.48
C LYS A 675 -44.64 86.94 67.30
N ARG A 676 -45.55 86.98 66.32
CA ARG A 676 -45.51 86.15 65.09
C ARG A 676 -44.32 86.50 64.19
N ARG A 677 -43.98 87.79 64.06
CA ARG A 677 -42.86 88.25 63.21
C ARG A 677 -41.52 87.84 63.79
N PHE A 678 -41.34 87.93 65.11
CA PHE A 678 -40.14 87.44 65.79
C PHE A 678 -39.97 85.91 65.65
N GLN A 679 -41.05 85.14 65.81
CA GLN A 679 -41.00 83.69 65.57
C GLN A 679 -40.65 83.36 64.10
N GLN A 680 -41.17 84.11 63.12
CA GLN A 680 -40.84 83.92 61.71
C GLN A 680 -39.38 84.24 61.38
N SER A 681 -38.78 85.29 61.95
CA SER A 681 -37.35 85.60 61.73
C SER A 681 -36.43 84.60 62.42
N VAL A 682 -36.78 84.11 63.62
CA VAL A 682 -36.05 83.00 64.27
C VAL A 682 -36.15 81.70 63.47
N LEU A 683 -37.33 81.36 62.94
CA LEU A 683 -37.52 80.20 62.06
C LEU A 683 -36.75 80.34 60.74
N LEU A 684 -36.64 81.54 60.19
CA LEU A 684 -35.83 81.80 58.99
C LEU A 684 -34.34 81.63 59.28
N ALA A 685 -33.83 82.17 60.39
CA ALA A 685 -32.45 81.95 60.83
C ALA A 685 -32.17 80.45 61.07
N GLN A 686 -33.10 79.72 61.69
CA GLN A 686 -32.99 78.27 61.88
C GLN A 686 -32.99 77.51 60.55
N LYS A 687 -33.77 77.93 59.54
CA LYS A 687 -33.74 77.38 58.18
C LYS A 687 -32.41 77.65 57.48
N VAL A 688 -31.87 78.87 57.59
CA VAL A 688 -30.55 79.22 57.02
C VAL A 688 -29.44 78.39 57.66
N VAL A 689 -29.43 78.21 58.98
CA VAL A 689 -28.44 77.36 59.67
C VAL A 689 -28.59 75.88 59.31
N LYS A 690 -29.82 75.37 59.12
CA LYS A 690 -30.04 74.01 58.61
C LYS A 690 -29.50 73.86 57.18
N GLY A 691 -29.86 74.78 56.28
CA GLY A 691 -29.34 74.80 54.91
C GLY A 691 -27.81 74.89 54.86
N GLN A 692 -27.18 75.73 55.69
CA GLN A 692 -25.72 75.80 55.80
C GLN A 692 -25.09 74.48 56.28
N ARG A 693 -25.69 73.80 57.25
CA ARG A 693 -25.23 72.47 57.69
C ARG A 693 -25.40 71.41 56.60
N GLU A 694 -26.49 71.47 55.84
CA GLU A 694 -26.75 70.60 54.70
C GLU A 694 -25.74 70.87 53.57
N THR A 695 -25.42 72.13 53.26
CA THR A 695 -24.38 72.51 52.30
C THR A 695 -23.01 71.99 52.71
N ILE A 696 -22.60 72.18 53.97
CA ILE A 696 -21.31 71.68 54.49
C ILE A 696 -21.26 70.14 54.44
N ALA A 697 -22.38 69.46 54.75
CA ALA A 697 -22.45 67.99 54.66
C ALA A 697 -22.40 67.50 53.19
N LEU A 698 -22.96 68.26 52.24
CA LEU A 698 -22.86 67.98 50.81
C LEU A 698 -21.44 68.26 50.27
N GLU A 699 -20.77 69.31 50.74
CA GLU A 699 -19.36 69.59 50.43
C GLU A 699 -18.43 68.51 50.97
N GLN A 700 -18.67 68.00 52.19
CA GLN A 700 -17.93 66.86 52.74
C GLN A 700 -18.12 65.59 51.88
N LYS A 701 -19.36 65.24 51.53
CA LYS A 701 -19.66 64.12 50.61
C LYS A 701 -19.06 64.32 49.22
N LEU A 702 -19.05 65.54 48.71
CA LEU A 702 -18.43 65.87 47.43
C LEU A 702 -16.90 65.66 47.49
N ASN A 703 -16.26 66.03 48.60
CA ASN A 703 -14.83 65.80 48.83
C ASN A 703 -14.51 64.31 49.00
N GLU A 704 -15.36 63.54 49.69
CA GLU A 704 -15.25 62.07 49.79
C GLU A 704 -15.32 61.43 48.39
N VAL A 705 -16.37 61.72 47.62
CA VAL A 705 -16.56 61.23 46.24
C VAL A 705 -15.42 61.67 45.31
N MET A 706 -14.92 62.89 45.45
CA MET A 706 -13.74 63.36 44.70
C MET A 706 -12.47 62.60 45.10
N SER A 707 -12.28 62.28 46.38
CA SER A 707 -11.15 61.45 46.84
C SER A 707 -11.25 60.02 46.29
N ASP A 708 -12.45 59.44 46.25
CA ASP A 708 -12.68 58.11 45.71
C ASP A 708 -12.54 58.08 44.19
N ARG A 709 -12.97 59.15 43.49
CA ARG A 709 -12.71 59.31 42.05
C ARG A 709 -11.20 59.30 41.76
N VAL A 710 -10.39 59.96 42.59
CA VAL A 710 -8.92 59.96 42.45
C VAL A 710 -8.33 58.57 42.73
N LYS A 711 -8.80 57.86 43.77
CA LYS A 711 -8.38 56.47 44.06
C LYS A 711 -8.73 55.52 42.91
N LEU A 712 -9.96 55.56 42.40
CA LEU A 712 -10.38 54.77 41.24
C LEU A 712 -9.57 55.12 39.99
N GLN A 713 -9.28 56.41 39.77
CA GLN A 713 -8.47 56.85 38.63
C GLN A 713 -7.02 56.33 38.73
N GLN A 714 -6.43 56.28 39.93
CA GLN A 714 -5.14 55.62 40.18
C GLN A 714 -5.21 54.11 39.94
N GLN A 715 -6.24 53.42 40.44
CA GLN A 715 -6.47 51.99 40.19
C GLN A 715 -6.63 51.69 38.69
N VAL A 716 -7.31 52.53 37.92
CA VAL A 716 -7.44 52.40 36.46
C VAL A 716 -6.08 52.55 35.76
N VAL A 717 -5.21 53.46 36.21
CA VAL A 717 -3.84 53.59 35.69
C VAL A 717 -3.00 52.36 36.04
N GLU A 718 -3.09 51.86 37.28
CA GLU A 718 -2.37 50.66 37.72
C GLU A 718 -2.83 49.40 36.96
N LEU A 719 -4.14 49.23 36.75
CA LEU A 719 -4.71 48.15 35.96
C LEU A 719 -4.30 48.26 34.48
N LYS A 720 -4.26 49.46 33.90
CA LYS A 720 -3.73 49.67 32.54
C LYS A 720 -2.24 49.32 32.44
N ALA A 721 -1.43 49.65 33.46
CA ALA A 721 -0.02 49.26 33.52
C ALA A 721 0.14 47.73 33.64
N LYS A 722 -0.69 47.07 34.45
CA LYS A 722 -0.74 45.59 34.53
C LYS A 722 -1.12 44.96 33.19
N VAL A 723 -2.15 45.47 32.52
CA VAL A 723 -2.55 45.02 31.16
C VAL A 723 -1.41 45.21 30.15
N ALA A 724 -0.71 46.35 30.16
CA ALA A 724 0.47 46.56 29.31
C ALA A 724 1.59 45.53 29.61
N SER A 725 1.82 45.19 30.89
CA SER A 725 2.80 44.16 31.28
C SER A 725 2.41 42.75 30.83
N PHE A 726 1.12 42.41 30.75
CA PHE A 726 0.65 41.14 30.19
C PHE A 726 0.77 41.09 28.66
N HIS A 727 0.61 42.23 27.97
CA HIS A 727 0.82 42.29 26.52
C HIS A 727 2.30 42.25 26.12
N GLN A 728 3.24 42.68 26.96
CA GLN A 728 4.67 42.72 26.61
C GLN A 728 5.25 41.33 26.20
N PRO A 729 4.99 40.21 26.93
CA PRO A 729 5.36 38.87 26.46
C PRO A 729 4.65 38.45 25.17
N GLN A 730 3.39 38.87 24.97
CA GLN A 730 2.62 38.56 23.76
C GLN A 730 3.21 39.28 22.54
N SER A 731 3.53 40.57 22.67
CA SER A 731 4.24 41.34 21.63
C SER A 731 5.60 40.74 21.31
N TYR A 732 6.38 40.31 22.31
CA TYR A 732 7.65 39.62 22.08
C TYR A 732 7.48 38.26 21.37
N LEU A 733 6.40 37.53 21.65
CA LEU A 733 6.06 36.29 20.95
C LEU A 733 5.67 36.57 19.49
N ILE A 734 4.86 37.61 19.23
CA ILE A 734 4.50 38.07 17.88
C ILE A 734 5.75 38.51 17.11
N ASP A 735 6.67 39.24 17.73
CA ASP A 735 7.96 39.63 17.12
C ASP A 735 8.88 38.42 16.85
N LYS A 736 8.81 37.36 17.67
CA LYS A 736 9.53 36.10 17.40
C LYS A 736 8.89 35.30 16.28
N LEU A 737 7.57 35.26 16.21
CA LEU A 737 6.82 34.59 15.15
C LEU A 737 7.05 35.29 13.81
N SER A 738 6.94 36.62 13.75
CA SER A 738 7.18 37.38 12.51
C SER A 738 8.63 37.27 12.00
N ARG A 739 9.63 37.25 12.89
CA ARG A 739 11.01 36.93 12.49
C ARG A 739 11.16 35.50 11.96
N ARG A 740 10.46 34.52 12.55
CA ARG A 740 10.44 33.13 12.08
C ARG A 740 9.72 32.98 10.74
N GLU A 741 8.66 33.74 10.52
CA GLU A 741 7.97 33.83 9.23
C GLU A 741 8.86 34.44 8.15
N GLN A 742 9.63 35.49 8.47
CA GLN A 742 10.63 36.07 7.57
C GLN A 742 11.78 35.08 7.27
N GLU A 743 12.33 34.42 8.29
CA GLU A 743 13.33 33.35 8.12
C GLU A 743 12.80 32.25 7.18
N LEU A 744 11.56 31.81 7.38
CA LEU A 744 10.88 30.80 6.55
C LEU A 744 10.63 31.29 5.12
N GLN A 745 10.20 32.54 4.91
CA GLN A 745 10.04 33.13 3.58
C GLN A 745 11.35 33.09 2.79
N THR A 746 12.46 33.54 3.38
CA THR A 746 13.77 33.48 2.70
C THR A 746 14.26 32.03 2.46
N ALA A 747 13.83 31.06 3.27
CA ALA A 747 14.14 29.65 3.03
C ALA A 747 13.32 29.08 1.85
N VAL A 748 12.05 29.49 1.72
CA VAL A 748 11.19 29.14 0.59
C VAL A 748 11.69 29.75 -0.72
N GLU A 749 12.12 31.02 -0.71
CA GLU A 749 12.72 31.69 -1.87
C GLU A 749 13.96 30.93 -2.37
N ARG A 750 14.92 30.62 -1.49
CA ARG A 750 16.10 29.80 -1.84
C ARG A 750 15.73 28.41 -2.34
N HIS A 751 14.66 27.81 -1.82
CA HIS A 751 14.18 26.52 -2.33
C HIS A 751 13.64 26.65 -3.76
N GLN A 752 12.88 27.70 -4.07
CA GLN A 752 12.40 27.97 -5.43
C GLN A 752 13.54 28.29 -6.40
N GLU A 753 14.55 29.06 -5.98
CA GLU A 753 15.77 29.31 -6.75
C GLU A 753 16.49 28.01 -7.10
N THR A 754 16.79 27.16 -6.11
CA THR A 754 17.44 25.85 -6.34
C THR A 754 16.59 24.90 -7.18
N GLN A 755 15.26 24.92 -7.03
CA GLN A 755 14.34 24.17 -7.89
C GLN A 755 14.40 24.65 -9.35
N SER A 756 14.49 25.96 -9.58
CA SER A 756 14.65 26.54 -10.92
C SER A 756 15.99 26.15 -11.57
N HIS A 757 17.08 26.14 -10.80
CA HIS A 757 18.39 25.67 -11.27
C HIS A 757 18.39 24.17 -11.61
N LEU A 758 17.71 23.33 -10.83
CA LEU A 758 17.54 21.92 -11.15
C LEU A 758 16.70 21.71 -12.43
N GLN A 759 15.69 22.54 -12.68
CA GLN A 759 14.93 22.51 -13.93
C GLN A 759 15.80 22.93 -15.13
N GLN A 760 16.59 23.99 -15.00
CA GLN A 760 17.56 24.44 -16.01
C GLN A 760 18.59 23.35 -16.32
N LEU A 761 19.16 22.71 -15.30
CA LEU A 761 20.16 21.65 -15.47
C LEU A 761 19.56 20.38 -16.13
N ARG A 762 18.30 20.04 -15.82
CA ARG A 762 17.56 18.97 -16.51
C ARG A 762 17.34 19.28 -17.99
N ALA A 763 16.97 20.52 -18.32
CA ALA A 763 16.82 20.94 -19.72
C ALA A 763 18.15 20.89 -20.49
N GLN A 764 19.26 21.31 -19.87
CA GLN A 764 20.60 21.17 -20.44
C GLN A 764 21.00 19.69 -20.64
N TYR A 765 20.70 18.83 -19.68
CA TYR A 765 20.96 17.39 -19.80
C TYR A 765 20.15 16.76 -20.94
N GLN A 766 18.87 17.12 -21.10
CA GLN A 766 18.04 16.68 -22.23
C GLN A 766 18.63 17.13 -23.57
N GLN A 767 19.04 18.40 -23.69
CA GLN A 767 19.71 18.92 -24.90
C GLN A 767 21.00 18.15 -25.24
N LEU A 768 21.80 17.77 -24.23
CA LEU A 768 22.99 16.95 -24.42
C LEU A 768 22.65 15.50 -24.81
N GLN A 769 21.56 14.94 -24.27
CA GLN A 769 21.07 13.60 -24.63
C GLN A 769 20.58 13.57 -26.09
N ASP A 770 19.87 14.60 -26.54
CA ASP A 770 19.41 14.77 -27.93
C ASP A 770 20.57 15.01 -28.91
N ALA A 771 21.58 15.79 -28.50
CA ALA A 771 22.81 15.93 -29.28
C ALA A 771 23.55 14.58 -29.42
N ASN A 772 23.59 13.77 -28.36
CA ASN A 772 24.23 12.47 -28.36
C ASN A 772 23.46 11.43 -29.19
N SER A 773 22.12 11.41 -29.14
CA SER A 773 21.30 10.56 -30.01
C SER A 773 21.46 10.94 -31.49
N SER A 774 21.51 12.24 -31.80
CA SER A 774 21.81 12.76 -33.15
C SER A 774 23.21 12.32 -33.64
N LEU A 775 24.24 12.45 -32.80
CA LEU A 775 25.60 11.98 -33.13
C LEU A 775 25.67 10.47 -33.34
N ARG A 776 24.99 9.67 -32.50
CA ARG A 776 24.88 8.21 -32.70
C ARG A 776 24.21 7.87 -34.03
N HIS A 777 23.14 8.59 -34.40
CA HIS A 777 22.48 8.40 -35.68
C HIS A 777 23.39 8.78 -36.87
N GLN A 778 24.15 9.87 -36.78
CA GLN A 778 25.16 10.24 -37.78
C GLN A 778 26.26 9.18 -37.91
N LEU A 779 26.75 8.62 -36.81
CA LEU A 779 27.72 7.52 -36.83
C LEU A 779 27.14 6.26 -37.48
N GLN A 780 25.88 5.92 -37.20
CA GLN A 780 25.19 4.79 -37.84
C GLN A 780 25.06 4.98 -39.36
N GLN A 781 24.75 6.20 -39.82
CA GLN A 781 24.73 6.53 -41.25
C GLN A 781 26.13 6.48 -41.91
N LEU A 782 27.20 6.83 -41.18
CA LEU A 782 28.57 6.67 -41.68
C LEU A 782 28.99 5.20 -41.76
N LEU A 783 28.58 4.37 -40.80
CA LEU A 783 28.80 2.93 -40.82
C LEU A 783 28.02 2.24 -41.94
N SER A 784 26.77 2.62 -42.20
CA SER A 784 26.01 2.08 -43.33
C SER A 784 26.67 2.45 -44.67
N ARG A 785 27.05 3.73 -44.85
CA ARG A 785 27.81 4.18 -46.04
C ARG A 785 29.14 3.46 -46.22
N ARG A 786 29.81 3.08 -45.12
CA ARG A 786 31.02 2.24 -45.18
C ARG A 786 30.69 0.81 -45.64
N GLY A 787 29.60 0.22 -45.13
CA GLY A 787 29.08 -1.06 -45.61
C GLY A 787 28.75 -1.04 -47.10
N ASP A 788 28.08 0.01 -47.57
CA ASP A 788 27.79 0.23 -49.00
C ASP A 788 29.08 0.30 -49.84
N LEU A 789 30.10 1.02 -49.35
CA LEU A 789 31.41 1.10 -50.01
C LEU A 789 32.16 -0.24 -50.02
N ASP A 790 32.08 -1.04 -48.96
CA ASP A 790 32.73 -2.35 -48.91
C ASP A 790 31.98 -3.39 -49.76
N ALA A 791 30.65 -3.29 -49.88
CA ALA A 791 29.84 -4.03 -50.86
C ALA A 791 30.18 -3.61 -52.30
N LEU A 792 30.40 -2.31 -52.56
CA LEU A 792 30.88 -1.82 -53.86
C LEU A 792 32.28 -2.36 -54.19
N LYS A 793 33.21 -2.42 -53.21
CA LYS A 793 34.52 -3.06 -53.41
C LYS A 793 34.38 -4.56 -53.70
N ALA A 794 33.45 -5.25 -53.05
CA ALA A 794 33.20 -6.67 -53.31
C ALA A 794 32.67 -6.92 -54.73
N THR A 795 31.73 -6.09 -55.21
CA THR A 795 31.24 -6.18 -56.60
C THR A 795 32.33 -5.80 -57.62
N VAL A 796 33.18 -4.82 -57.33
CA VAL A 796 34.36 -4.50 -58.17
C VAL A 796 35.35 -5.66 -58.21
N ARG A 797 35.63 -6.34 -57.09
CA ARG A 797 36.48 -7.56 -57.07
C ARG A 797 35.87 -8.71 -57.87
N LEU A 798 34.55 -8.93 -57.77
CA LEU A 798 33.83 -9.91 -58.59
C LEU A 798 33.91 -9.58 -60.09
N LEU A 799 33.81 -8.30 -60.46
CA LEU A 799 33.99 -7.86 -61.84
C LEU A 799 35.44 -8.03 -62.31
N GLN A 800 36.44 -7.72 -61.47
CA GLN A 800 37.85 -7.98 -61.77
C GLN A 800 38.14 -9.48 -61.94
N GLY A 801 37.56 -10.34 -61.09
CA GLY A 801 37.65 -11.81 -61.25
C GLY A 801 37.02 -12.30 -62.55
N LYS A 802 35.88 -11.73 -62.95
CA LYS A 802 35.26 -12.03 -64.27
C LYS A 802 36.09 -11.54 -65.45
N ILE A 803 36.77 -10.40 -65.32
CA ILE A 803 37.69 -9.88 -66.35
C ILE A 803 38.95 -10.75 -66.43
N GLN A 804 39.51 -11.21 -65.31
CA GLN A 804 40.65 -12.13 -65.29
C GLN A 804 40.28 -13.52 -65.84
N ALA A 805 39.06 -14.01 -65.57
CA ALA A 805 38.54 -15.22 -66.21
C ALA A 805 38.35 -15.04 -67.73
N SER A 806 38.02 -13.83 -68.19
CA SER A 806 37.91 -13.52 -69.62
C SER A 806 39.25 -13.56 -70.39
N ASP A 807 40.39 -13.42 -69.70
CA ASP A 807 41.73 -13.47 -70.31
C ASP A 807 42.32 -14.89 -70.38
N HIS A 808 41.59 -15.92 -69.91
CA HIS A 808 42.01 -17.33 -70.01
C HIS A 808 41.24 -18.17 -71.03
N GLN A 809 40.36 -17.55 -71.85
CA GLN A 809 39.61 -18.25 -72.89
C GLN A 809 39.72 -17.60 -74.29
N LYS A 810 40.97 -17.43 -74.76
CA LYS A 810 41.29 -17.15 -76.17
C LYS A 810 42.21 -18.21 -76.78
N LYS A 811 41.66 -19.40 -77.07
CA LYS A 811 42.16 -20.30 -78.11
C LYS A 811 41.15 -21.42 -78.45
N LEU A 812 40.77 -21.51 -79.73
CA LEU A 812 40.22 -22.68 -80.45
C LEU A 812 38.80 -23.16 -80.02
N TYR A 813 37.81 -23.44 -80.88
CA TYR A 813 37.55 -23.11 -82.29
C TYR A 813 36.03 -23.22 -82.57
N SER A 814 35.58 -22.57 -83.66
CA SER A 814 34.49 -22.85 -84.66
C SER A 814 33.33 -23.86 -84.38
N GLU A 815 32.14 -23.83 -85.02
CA GLU A 815 31.68 -23.22 -86.28
C GLU A 815 30.12 -23.28 -86.43
N PHE A 816 29.53 -22.46 -87.35
CA PHE A 816 28.17 -22.55 -87.96
C PHE A 816 26.89 -22.70 -87.05
N THR A 817 25.69 -22.16 -87.31
CA THR A 817 25.01 -21.70 -88.55
C THR A 817 24.00 -20.55 -88.23
N LYS A 818 23.32 -19.96 -89.23
CA LYS A 818 22.46 -18.74 -89.11
C LYS A 818 20.93 -19.04 -88.84
N PRO A 819 19.93 -18.13 -89.06
CA PRO A 819 18.85 -17.80 -88.11
C PRO A 819 17.46 -18.29 -88.67
N PRO A 820 16.24 -17.71 -88.48
CA PRO A 820 15.82 -16.49 -87.75
C PRO A 820 14.43 -16.49 -87.04
N THR A 821 14.05 -15.31 -86.52
CA THR A 821 12.68 -14.70 -86.54
C THR A 821 11.67 -14.86 -85.36
N THR A 822 11.19 -13.69 -84.91
CA THR A 822 9.77 -13.26 -84.64
C THR A 822 9.15 -13.19 -83.23
N VAL A 823 8.36 -12.10 -83.05
CA VAL A 823 7.28 -11.84 -82.06
C VAL A 823 7.72 -11.63 -80.59
N VAL A 824 7.90 -10.38 -80.09
CA VAL A 824 6.87 -9.40 -79.62
C VAL A 824 6.17 -9.86 -78.32
N ARG A 825 6.25 -9.16 -77.18
CA ARG A 825 5.47 -7.93 -76.86
C ARG A 825 5.89 -7.28 -75.50
N THR A 826 6.00 -5.93 -75.47
CA THR A 826 5.59 -4.94 -74.40
C THR A 826 5.74 -5.27 -72.89
N THR A 827 6.12 -4.40 -71.93
CA THR A 827 6.39 -2.92 -71.83
C THR A 827 6.89 -2.66 -70.38
N VAL A 828 8.05 -2.07 -70.04
CA VAL A 828 8.40 -0.62 -69.90
C VAL A 828 7.25 0.32 -69.53
N ASP A 829 7.33 1.34 -68.64
CA ASP A 829 8.39 2.27 -68.22
C ASP A 829 7.87 3.03 -66.94
N PRO A 830 8.43 4.17 -66.43
CA PRO A 830 9.74 4.84 -66.62
C PRO A 830 10.53 4.99 -65.29
N VAL A 831 11.87 5.08 -65.19
CA VAL A 831 12.93 5.92 -65.83
C VAL A 831 13.30 7.18 -65.03
N SER A 832 14.62 7.30 -64.75
CA SER A 832 15.31 8.48 -64.23
C SER A 832 15.89 9.36 -65.34
N SER A 833 16.15 10.65 -65.08
CA SER A 833 17.26 11.36 -65.76
C SER A 833 17.72 12.65 -65.03
N SER A 834 18.95 12.61 -64.49
CA SER A 834 20.16 13.30 -65.00
C SER A 834 20.06 14.72 -65.64
N PRO A 835 21.16 15.54 -65.65
CA PRO A 835 22.38 15.54 -64.81
C PRO A 835 22.99 16.94 -64.44
N LYS A 836 24.01 16.93 -63.55
CA LYS A 836 25.22 17.81 -63.43
C LYS A 836 25.10 19.37 -63.50
N VAL A 837 25.67 20.05 -62.48
CA VAL A 837 26.87 20.95 -62.50
C VAL A 837 26.96 21.72 -61.17
N SER A 838 28.17 22.14 -60.74
CA SER A 838 28.48 22.93 -59.52
C SER A 838 29.43 24.09 -59.89
N PRO A 839 29.82 25.05 -59.01
CA PRO A 839 29.14 25.76 -57.89
C PRO A 839 29.32 27.32 -58.08
N PRO A 840 29.57 28.18 -57.05
CA PRO A 840 28.83 28.58 -55.82
C PRO A 840 28.13 29.99 -56.02
N PRO A 841 27.56 30.74 -55.03
CA PRO A 841 28.28 31.46 -53.95
C PRO A 841 27.43 31.69 -52.63
N SER A 842 27.58 32.85 -51.96
CA SER A 842 27.26 33.12 -50.53
C SER A 842 26.15 34.17 -50.27
N MET A 843 25.67 34.22 -49.01
CA MET A 843 24.99 35.32 -48.26
C MET A 843 23.49 35.70 -48.46
N THR A 844 22.83 35.92 -47.29
CA THR A 844 21.80 36.93 -46.92
C THR A 844 20.30 36.87 -47.34
N ARG A 845 19.46 36.58 -46.32
CA ARG A 845 18.33 37.39 -45.77
C ARG A 845 16.96 37.46 -46.54
N PRO A 846 15.90 38.17 -46.08
CA PRO A 846 14.60 37.59 -45.63
C PRO A 846 13.36 38.03 -46.47
N PRO A 847 12.09 37.85 -45.99
CA PRO A 847 11.30 39.05 -45.63
C PRO A 847 10.20 38.95 -44.53
N THR A 848 9.91 40.12 -43.91
CA THR A 848 8.65 40.74 -43.37
C THR A 848 7.51 39.96 -42.67
N PRO A 849 6.74 40.63 -41.76
CA PRO A 849 5.51 41.35 -42.18
C PRO A 849 5.42 42.84 -41.77
N HIS A 850 4.23 43.46 -41.88
CA HIS A 850 3.96 44.88 -42.19
C HIS A 850 3.77 45.88 -41.02
N LYS A 851 3.86 47.19 -41.35
CA LYS A 851 3.32 48.38 -40.66
C LYS A 851 1.93 48.78 -41.26
N ASP A 852 1.08 49.69 -40.75
CA ASP A 852 1.30 51.12 -40.37
C ASP A 852 0.08 51.77 -39.63
N LEU A 853 0.36 52.79 -38.77
CA LEU A 853 -0.40 54.05 -38.48
C LEU A 853 -1.87 54.02 -37.92
N SER A 854 -2.38 54.97 -37.09
CA SER A 854 -1.82 56.13 -36.33
C SER A 854 -2.84 56.82 -35.33
N PHE A 855 -2.33 57.47 -34.27
CA PHE A 855 -2.93 58.60 -33.44
C PHE A 855 -4.25 58.38 -32.63
N VAL A 856 -4.59 59.02 -31.47
CA VAL A 856 -4.37 60.39 -30.88
C VAL A 856 -4.24 60.36 -29.31
N SER A 857 -3.71 61.46 -28.69
CA SER A 857 -3.75 61.99 -27.28
C SER A 857 -4.84 61.51 -26.28
N GLU A 858 -4.81 61.72 -24.94
CA GLU A 858 -4.02 62.52 -23.95
C GLU A 858 -4.27 61.92 -22.52
N GLY A 859 -3.57 62.20 -21.41
CA GLY A 859 -2.40 63.03 -21.09
C GLY A 859 -2.19 63.17 -19.55
N SER A 860 -1.02 63.66 -19.10
CA SER A 860 -0.67 64.06 -17.70
C SER A 860 -0.64 62.97 -16.59
N SER A 861 0.05 63.07 -15.43
CA SER A 861 1.23 63.84 -14.91
C SER A 861 1.52 63.35 -13.45
N SER A 862 2.68 63.46 -12.80
CA SER A 862 4.10 63.70 -13.18
C SER A 862 5.02 63.59 -11.94
N SER A 863 6.35 63.40 -12.13
CA SER A 863 7.48 63.65 -11.17
C SER A 863 7.60 62.76 -9.88
N SER A 864 8.76 62.60 -9.20
CA SER A 864 10.19 62.68 -9.57
C SER A 864 11.14 62.16 -8.45
N ILE A 865 12.16 61.38 -8.85
CA ILE A 865 13.60 61.52 -8.49
C ILE A 865 14.10 61.35 -7.02
N SER A 866 14.76 60.19 -6.78
CA SER A 866 16.04 59.98 -6.06
C SER A 866 16.19 59.93 -4.52
N SER A 867 17.19 59.11 -4.16
CA SER A 867 18.23 59.35 -3.13
C SER A 867 18.15 58.61 -1.79
N THR A 868 19.10 57.69 -1.62
CA THR A 868 19.66 57.22 -0.34
C THR A 868 21.12 57.76 -0.24
N PRO A 869 21.90 57.64 0.85
CA PRO A 869 21.63 57.04 2.18
C PRO A 869 22.20 57.85 3.40
N LYS A 870 22.15 57.21 4.60
CA LYS A 870 22.96 57.45 5.84
C LYS A 870 22.62 58.64 6.75
N TRP A 871 22.32 58.32 8.03
CA TRP A 871 23.21 58.63 9.18
C TRP A 871 22.81 57.87 10.47
N TYR A 872 23.60 58.04 11.53
CA TYR A 872 23.70 57.18 12.73
C TYR A 872 23.18 57.91 14.00
N THR A 873 23.42 57.31 15.18
CA THR A 873 23.39 57.89 16.55
C THR A 873 22.07 58.23 17.28
N ARG A 874 21.77 57.35 18.27
CA ARG A 874 21.72 57.58 19.74
C ARG A 874 20.86 58.70 20.38
N LEU A 875 20.13 58.26 21.43
CA LEU A 875 19.90 58.89 22.75
C LEU A 875 19.11 60.22 22.84
N ARG A 876 17.85 60.15 23.33
CA ARG A 876 17.46 60.49 24.73
C ARG A 876 15.94 60.46 24.94
N ALA A 877 15.53 60.02 26.13
CA ALA A 877 14.34 60.52 26.84
C ALA A 877 14.83 61.51 27.94
N PRO A 878 13.97 62.16 28.76
CA PRO A 878 12.51 62.10 28.86
C PRO A 878 11.84 63.50 29.00
N GLN A 879 10.62 63.52 29.57
CA GLN A 879 9.72 64.65 29.90
C GLN A 879 8.88 65.16 28.72
N THR A 880 7.56 65.35 28.86
CA THR A 880 6.64 65.25 30.03
C THR A 880 5.56 64.21 29.86
#